data_AF-A0A285CU33-F1
#
_entry.id   AF-A0A285CU33-F1
#
_cell.length_a   1.000
_cell.length_b   1.000
_cell.length_c   1.000
_cell.angle_alpha   90.00
_cell.angle_beta   90.00
_cell.angle_gamma   90.00
#
_symmetry.space_group_name_H-M   'P 1'
#
loop_
_entity.id
_entity.type
_entity.pdbx_description
1 polymer ?
#
loop_
_entity_poly.entity_id
_entity_poly.type
_entity_poly.pdbx_seq_one_letter_code
_entity_poly.pdbx_strand_id
1 'polypeptide(L)'
;MAMKTPGVYVVEKNAFPNSVVQVATAVPAFIGYTEKAMNGTVSLTMTPFRISSFSEYVSYFGGAPDPRYEIVEAADPAGPSPLSADGAALPDALPRAIFPVGEKRFELKQKGPAFALFAAMRLFFQNGGGPCYVVSVGNYRMRDESGALVDTAIDAEAMLRAIDALKSEPEPTMLVIPEATRLSRQNCVKVQQAMLKHCGYEMRNRFAILDIFGGHMGQKDPLGNPVATFRNDIGINQLDFGAAYFPWLDTSIFQGRDFSYRNIDPASHRAMMSLLKQSVRRDPDLAREIDRIGAPTVSGDFTLSVPKGGTILVTEQDLKAEDDESDLTGLTYRAPRKITGGSFVKTDDGSALASFTQDDIAAGRVSFKHDGTSAAGRIDLVVTDEMDIASDTIPLKVEVVGGVLAPKDISAGTMIEIDVAADHPEGDPASIRLADASEADGRTRAIPGVGTWAVADGGKVTFKPDPAFAGPEAKASYTIFKEDKPLASGDIRVLVDGASPVRQEGPSPETIDKTLRALVPLYGTIMETMAKRENCLPPGAGMAGIYTMVDNSRGVWKAPANVSLNSVVAPRVNINHEEQEDLNVSTTGKSINAIRPFVGEGTLVWGARTLDGNSLDWRYINVRRTMIMIEESIRLAAKAYVFEPNTAQTWVTIRSMIENFLTSVWKQGGLAGAVPADAFSVFVGLGQTMTPEDVLEGILRVTVLVAVTRPAEFIEITFQQQMQKS
;
A
#
# COMPACT_ATOMS: atom_id res chain seq x y z
N MET A 1 -23.35 -6.20 -62.42
CA MET A 1 -24.68 -5.94 -63.02
C MET A 1 -24.58 -6.12 -64.52
N ALA A 2 -25.39 -6.99 -65.13
CA ALA A 2 -25.48 -7.04 -66.60
C ALA A 2 -26.31 -5.84 -67.07
N MET A 3 -25.69 -4.90 -67.80
CA MET A 3 -26.35 -3.70 -68.32
C MET A 3 -27.31 -4.10 -69.44
N LYS A 4 -28.61 -3.81 -69.26
CA LYS A 4 -29.69 -4.26 -70.17
C LYS A 4 -30.31 -3.14 -71.01
N THR A 5 -29.85 -1.89 -70.89
CA THR A 5 -30.34 -0.77 -71.69
C THR A 5 -29.21 0.20 -72.06
N PRO A 6 -29.32 0.93 -73.19
CA PRO A 6 -28.38 2.00 -73.51
C PRO A 6 -28.58 3.19 -72.56
N GLY A 7 -27.52 3.62 -71.86
CA GLY A 7 -27.54 4.75 -70.93
C GLY A 7 -26.19 4.98 -70.24
N VAL A 8 -26.03 6.09 -69.51
CA VAL A 8 -24.85 6.36 -68.68
C VAL A 8 -25.08 5.77 -67.30
N TYR A 9 -24.19 4.86 -66.87
CA TYR A 9 -24.22 4.25 -65.54
C TYR A 9 -23.08 4.80 -64.69
N VAL A 10 -23.40 5.33 -63.52
CA VAL A 10 -22.41 5.66 -62.49
C VAL A 10 -22.31 4.46 -61.55
N VAL A 11 -21.11 3.90 -61.45
CA VAL A 11 -20.80 2.82 -60.50
C VAL A 11 -19.75 3.36 -59.55
N GLU A 12 -20.14 3.61 -58.30
CA GLU A 12 -19.18 3.84 -57.22
C GLU A 12 -18.51 2.52 -56.87
N LYS A 13 -17.24 2.41 -57.24
CA LYS A 13 -16.34 1.40 -56.68
C LYS A 13 -15.57 2.07 -55.56
N ASN A 14 -15.56 1.46 -54.37
CA ASN A 14 -14.69 1.90 -53.29
C ASN A 14 -13.23 1.89 -53.80
N ALA A 15 -12.58 3.05 -53.79
CA ALA A 15 -11.27 3.25 -54.40
C ALA A 15 -10.10 2.73 -53.53
N PHE A 16 -10.36 2.47 -52.24
CA PHE A 16 -9.34 2.09 -51.27
C PHE A 16 -9.71 0.76 -50.59
N PRO A 17 -8.87 -0.29 -50.71
CA PRO A 17 -9.05 -1.49 -49.90
C PRO A 17 -8.76 -1.19 -48.42
N ASN A 18 -9.27 -2.04 -47.53
CA ASN A 18 -8.89 -2.03 -46.12
C ASN A 18 -7.37 -2.08 -45.98
N SER A 19 -6.79 -1.32 -45.06
CA SER A 19 -5.35 -1.29 -44.77
C SER A 19 -5.05 -2.00 -43.46
N VAL A 20 -3.90 -2.68 -43.37
CA VAL A 20 -3.41 -3.14 -42.06
C VAL A 20 -3.00 -1.93 -41.25
N VAL A 21 -3.58 -1.79 -40.05
CA VAL A 21 -3.13 -0.85 -39.03
C VAL A 21 -2.25 -1.61 -38.06
N GLN A 22 -1.09 -1.04 -37.75
CA GLN A 22 -0.18 -1.60 -36.76
C GLN A 22 -0.84 -1.61 -35.38
N VAL A 23 -0.82 -2.77 -34.71
CA VAL A 23 -1.29 -2.88 -33.32
C VAL A 23 -0.32 -2.21 -32.34
N ALA A 24 -0.81 -1.87 -31.15
CA ALA A 24 0.04 -1.40 -30.07
C ALA A 24 1.13 -2.43 -29.76
N THR A 25 2.35 -1.97 -29.43
CA THR A 25 3.47 -2.84 -29.04
C THR A 25 3.90 -2.63 -27.60
N ALA A 26 3.44 -1.54 -26.97
CA ALA A 26 4.04 -0.94 -25.78
C ALA A 26 3.04 -0.75 -24.62
N VAL A 27 2.09 -1.68 -24.46
CA VAL A 27 1.03 -1.64 -23.45
C VAL A 27 1.15 -2.84 -22.51
N PRO A 28 1.83 -2.71 -21.36
CA PRO A 28 1.94 -3.79 -20.39
C PRO A 28 0.67 -3.94 -19.54
N ALA A 29 0.45 -5.14 -19.02
CA ALA A 29 -0.47 -5.41 -17.92
C ALA A 29 0.32 -5.79 -16.66
N PHE A 30 -0.03 -5.14 -15.55
CA PHE A 30 0.53 -5.40 -14.22
C PHE A 30 -0.52 -6.05 -13.34
N ILE A 31 -0.13 -7.08 -12.60
CA ILE A 31 -0.98 -7.76 -11.61
C ILE A 31 -0.32 -7.65 -10.24
N GLY A 32 -1.10 -7.31 -9.22
CA GLY A 32 -0.64 -7.28 -7.84
C GLY A 32 -1.64 -6.62 -6.88
N TYR A 33 -1.22 -6.44 -5.63
CA TYR A 33 -2.01 -5.83 -4.56
C TYR A 33 -1.88 -4.31 -4.57
N THR A 34 -2.95 -3.62 -4.17
CA THR A 34 -3.02 -2.15 -4.18
C THR A 34 -3.54 -1.63 -2.83
N GLU A 35 -3.49 -0.33 -2.58
CA GLU A 35 -4.09 0.23 -1.35
C GLU A 35 -5.62 0.15 -1.42
N LYS A 36 -6.14 0.48 -2.60
CA LYS A 36 -7.56 0.45 -2.97
C LYS A 36 -7.69 0.01 -4.42
N ALA A 37 -8.91 -0.22 -4.89
CA ALA A 37 -9.18 -0.46 -6.30
C ALA A 37 -10.59 0.07 -6.61
N MET A 38 -10.70 1.36 -6.91
CA MET A 38 -12.00 2.05 -7.03
C MET A 38 -11.98 3.11 -8.13
N ASN A 39 -13.04 3.17 -8.92
CA ASN A 39 -13.38 4.30 -9.80
C ASN A 39 -14.69 4.92 -9.32
N GLY A 40 -14.59 5.99 -8.52
CA GLY A 40 -15.74 6.54 -7.80
C GLY A 40 -16.30 5.49 -6.83
N THR A 41 -17.54 5.06 -7.07
CA THR A 41 -18.22 4.01 -6.27
C THR A 41 -18.09 2.61 -6.89
N VAL A 42 -17.43 2.47 -8.03
CA VAL A 42 -17.27 1.19 -8.74
C VAL A 42 -15.97 0.52 -8.31
N SER A 43 -16.06 -0.71 -7.79
CA SER A 43 -14.88 -1.52 -7.48
C SER A 43 -14.15 -1.93 -8.76
N LEU A 44 -12.82 -1.85 -8.72
CA LEU A 44 -11.91 -2.33 -9.76
C LEU A 44 -11.16 -3.60 -9.34
N THR A 45 -11.47 -4.19 -8.18
CA THR A 45 -10.84 -5.44 -7.74
C THR A 45 -11.09 -6.54 -8.78
N MET A 46 -10.06 -7.29 -9.14
CA MET A 46 -10.06 -8.34 -10.17
C MET A 46 -10.52 -7.88 -11.56
N THR A 47 -10.54 -6.58 -11.82
CA THR A 47 -10.95 -6.01 -13.11
C THR A 47 -9.75 -5.38 -13.79
N PRO A 48 -9.34 -5.86 -14.99
CA PRO A 48 -8.33 -5.17 -15.78
C PRO A 48 -8.76 -3.74 -16.09
N PHE A 49 -7.96 -2.78 -15.64
CA PHE A 49 -8.30 -1.37 -15.80
C PHE A 49 -7.14 -0.62 -16.42
N ARG A 50 -7.44 0.08 -17.52
CA ARG A 50 -6.45 0.81 -18.31
C ARG A 50 -6.19 2.19 -17.68
N ILE A 51 -4.92 2.51 -17.49
CA ILE A 51 -4.45 3.82 -17.03
C ILE A 51 -3.39 4.35 -17.99
N SER A 52 -3.18 5.67 -17.99
CA SER A 52 -2.23 6.36 -18.86
C SER A 52 -1.11 7.07 -18.10
N SER A 53 -1.20 7.16 -16.77
CA SER A 53 -0.19 7.83 -15.95
C SER A 53 -0.10 7.28 -14.52
N PHE A 54 1.00 7.58 -13.83
CA PHE A 54 1.14 7.26 -12.42
C PHE A 54 0.14 8.04 -11.53
N SER A 55 -0.28 9.24 -11.96
CA SER A 55 -1.32 9.98 -11.22
C SER A 55 -2.66 9.24 -11.26
N GLU A 56 -3.02 8.63 -12.39
CA GLU A 56 -4.21 7.78 -12.49
C GLU A 56 -4.05 6.53 -11.64
N TYR A 57 -2.85 5.93 -11.60
CA TYR A 57 -2.58 4.82 -10.68
C TYR A 57 -2.92 5.20 -9.24
N VAL A 58 -2.40 6.33 -8.74
CA VAL A 58 -2.69 6.78 -7.37
C VAL A 58 -4.18 7.08 -7.16
N SER A 59 -4.84 7.70 -8.15
CA SER A 59 -6.27 8.01 -8.07
C SER A 59 -7.13 6.75 -7.91
N TYR A 60 -6.88 5.70 -8.71
CA TYR A 60 -7.70 4.49 -8.76
C TYR A 60 -7.24 3.39 -7.79
N PHE A 61 -5.93 3.29 -7.57
CA PHE A 61 -5.30 2.18 -6.83
C PHE A 61 -4.60 2.59 -5.53
N GLY A 62 -4.40 3.89 -5.32
CA GLY A 62 -3.87 4.45 -4.08
C GLY A 62 -2.34 4.41 -3.95
N GLY A 63 -1.89 4.58 -2.71
CA GLY A 63 -0.52 4.81 -2.30
C GLY A 63 0.32 3.56 -2.06
N ALA A 64 1.51 3.80 -1.48
CA ALA A 64 2.42 2.77 -1.04
C ALA A 64 1.83 1.95 0.11
N PRO A 65 2.23 0.68 0.28
CA PRO A 65 1.96 -0.03 1.53
C PRO A 65 2.64 0.68 2.72
N ASP A 66 2.10 0.47 3.91
CA ASP A 66 2.63 1.00 5.18
C ASP A 66 3.24 -0.14 6.01
N PRO A 67 4.49 -0.55 5.73
CA PRO A 67 5.10 -1.69 6.39
C PRO A 67 5.39 -1.40 7.87
N ARG A 68 5.19 -2.41 8.71
CA ARG A 68 5.57 -2.40 10.12
C ARG A 68 6.81 -3.25 10.33
N TYR A 69 7.72 -2.82 11.21
CA TYR A 69 8.95 -3.54 11.50
C TYR A 69 9.11 -3.78 13.00
N GLU A 70 9.45 -5.01 13.33
CA GLU A 70 9.95 -5.40 14.64
C GLU A 70 11.47 -5.18 14.69
N ILE A 71 11.99 -4.70 15.82
CA ILE A 71 13.43 -4.59 16.05
C ILE A 71 13.91 -5.80 16.84
N VAL A 72 14.78 -6.60 16.23
CA VAL A 72 15.39 -7.77 16.87
C VAL A 72 16.91 -7.72 16.78
N GLU A 73 17.63 -8.38 17.70
CA GLU A 73 19.08 -8.58 17.53
C GLU A 73 19.33 -9.48 16.32
N ALA A 74 20.21 -9.06 15.41
CA ALA A 74 20.40 -9.74 14.13
C ALA A 74 21.13 -11.07 14.33
N ALA A 75 20.49 -12.17 13.94
CA ALA A 75 21.07 -13.51 13.93
C ALA A 75 21.38 -13.97 12.49
N ASP A 76 22.22 -15.00 12.34
CA ASP A 76 22.41 -15.64 11.05
C ASP A 76 21.15 -16.44 10.65
N PRO A 77 20.82 -16.52 9.35
CA PRO A 77 19.67 -17.28 8.89
C PRO A 77 19.76 -18.75 9.34
N ALA A 78 18.69 -19.26 9.95
CA ALA A 78 18.57 -20.65 10.39
C ALA A 78 17.44 -21.35 9.62
N GLY A 79 17.58 -22.67 9.43
CA GLY A 79 16.63 -23.49 8.69
C GLY A 79 17.02 -23.72 7.23
N PRO A 80 16.18 -24.46 6.46
CA PRO A 80 16.47 -24.74 5.06
C PRO A 80 16.37 -23.47 4.23
N SER A 81 17.29 -23.32 3.26
CA SER A 81 17.22 -22.21 2.32
C SER A 81 15.99 -22.32 1.42
N PRO A 82 15.28 -21.21 1.11
CA PRO A 82 14.22 -21.18 0.11
C PRO A 82 14.65 -21.65 -1.30
N LEU A 83 15.95 -21.58 -1.61
CA LEU A 83 16.52 -22.06 -2.88
C LEU A 83 16.88 -23.55 -2.87
N SER A 84 16.85 -24.20 -1.70
CA SER A 84 17.06 -25.64 -1.57
C SER A 84 15.81 -26.45 -1.96
N ALA A 85 15.96 -27.75 -2.16
CA ALA A 85 14.81 -28.63 -2.43
C ALA A 85 13.81 -28.65 -1.26
N ASP A 86 14.31 -28.73 -0.02
CA ASP A 86 13.49 -28.80 1.19
C ASP A 86 12.81 -27.46 1.53
N GLY A 87 13.34 -26.34 1.01
CA GLY A 87 12.80 -25.00 1.22
C GLY A 87 11.84 -24.51 0.13
N ALA A 88 11.44 -25.34 -0.84
CA ALA A 88 10.62 -24.90 -1.97
C ALA A 88 9.23 -24.33 -1.58
N ALA A 89 8.72 -24.70 -0.40
CA ALA A 89 7.47 -24.17 0.15
C ALA A 89 7.65 -22.86 0.95
N LEU A 90 8.90 -22.40 1.16
CA LEU A 90 9.20 -21.18 1.90
C LEU A 90 9.14 -19.93 0.99
N PRO A 91 8.73 -18.77 1.54
CA PRO A 91 8.83 -17.47 0.86
C PRO A 91 10.29 -17.09 0.58
N ASP A 92 10.48 -16.14 -0.33
CA ASP A 92 11.81 -15.56 -0.58
C ASP A 92 12.39 -14.97 0.70
N ALA A 93 13.68 -15.20 0.93
CA ALA A 93 14.41 -14.58 2.02
C ALA A 93 14.75 -13.14 1.60
N LEU A 94 13.72 -12.29 1.54
CA LEU A 94 13.84 -10.90 1.11
C LEU A 94 15.03 -10.18 1.76
N PRO A 95 15.61 -9.16 1.10
CA PRO A 95 16.73 -8.40 1.62
C PRO A 95 16.55 -7.99 3.08
N ARG A 96 17.56 -8.27 3.90
CA ARG A 96 17.54 -7.98 5.34
C ARG A 96 17.84 -6.51 5.60
N ALA A 97 17.06 -5.89 6.48
CA ALA A 97 17.25 -4.50 6.91
C ALA A 97 18.05 -4.47 8.22
N ILE A 98 19.38 -4.53 8.11
CA ILE A 98 20.28 -4.60 9.28
C ILE A 98 20.96 -3.25 9.52
N PHE A 99 20.97 -2.78 10.76
CA PHE A 99 21.69 -1.58 11.19
C PHE A 99 22.56 -1.85 12.43
N PRO A 100 23.74 -1.21 12.54
CA PRO A 100 24.64 -1.40 13.68
C PRO A 100 24.32 -0.45 14.85
N VAL A 101 24.52 -0.93 16.08
CA VAL A 101 24.55 -0.10 17.29
C VAL A 101 25.71 -0.59 18.18
N GLY A 102 26.79 0.19 18.22
CA GLY A 102 28.04 -0.25 18.86
C GLY A 102 28.63 -1.48 18.15
N GLU A 103 28.92 -2.55 18.90
CA GLU A 103 29.42 -3.82 18.35
C GLU A 103 28.30 -4.79 17.93
N LYS A 104 27.06 -4.48 18.30
CA LYS A 104 25.89 -5.31 17.99
C LYS A 104 25.24 -4.87 16.68
N ARG A 105 24.49 -5.80 16.08
CA ARG A 105 23.68 -5.56 14.88
C ARG A 105 22.23 -5.86 15.21
N PHE A 106 21.34 -5.03 14.71
CA PHE A 106 19.90 -5.17 14.87
C PHE A 106 19.24 -5.25 13.49
N GLU A 107 18.16 -6.00 13.40
CA GLU A 107 17.39 -6.19 12.17
C GLU A 107 15.98 -5.59 12.35
N LEU A 108 15.56 -4.84 11.34
CA LEU A 108 14.18 -4.41 11.14
C LEU A 108 13.46 -5.54 10.40
N LYS A 109 12.83 -6.43 11.16
CA LYS A 109 12.10 -7.55 10.59
C LYS A 109 10.69 -7.10 10.24
N GLN A 110 10.38 -7.03 8.94
CA GLN A 110 9.06 -6.63 8.50
C GLN A 110 8.00 -7.61 9.02
N LYS A 111 6.94 -7.05 9.60
CA LYS A 111 5.67 -7.72 9.87
C LYS A 111 4.72 -7.56 8.71
N GLY A 112 4.02 -8.65 8.40
CA GLY A 112 3.09 -8.71 7.29
C GLY A 112 3.77 -8.87 5.92
N PRO A 113 2.98 -8.82 4.84
CA PRO A 113 3.44 -9.06 3.47
C PRO A 113 4.22 -7.88 2.87
N ALA A 114 5.21 -8.20 2.03
CA ALA A 114 6.05 -7.23 1.34
C ALA A 114 5.51 -6.89 -0.07
N PHE A 115 4.39 -6.18 -0.12
CA PHE A 115 3.76 -5.77 -1.39
C PHE A 115 4.69 -4.91 -2.24
N ALA A 116 4.77 -5.20 -3.54
CA ALA A 116 5.77 -4.62 -4.44
C ALA A 116 5.16 -3.80 -5.60
N LEU A 117 3.87 -3.95 -5.88
CA LEU A 117 3.26 -3.37 -7.09
C LEU A 117 3.41 -1.84 -7.14
N PHE A 118 3.13 -1.11 -6.05
CA PHE A 118 3.26 0.35 -6.04
C PHE A 118 4.66 0.83 -6.46
N ALA A 119 5.70 0.25 -5.86
CA ALA A 119 7.08 0.60 -6.15
C ALA A 119 7.48 0.22 -7.57
N ALA A 120 7.03 -0.96 -8.03
CA ALA A 120 7.20 -1.43 -9.39
C ALA A 120 6.55 -0.49 -10.43
N MET A 121 5.35 0.03 -10.15
CA MET A 121 4.68 1.00 -11.02
C MET A 121 5.42 2.33 -11.08
N ARG A 122 5.96 2.81 -9.96
CA ARG A 122 6.83 4.00 -9.98
C ARG A 122 8.07 3.77 -10.86
N LEU A 123 8.72 2.62 -10.72
CA LEU A 123 9.89 2.25 -11.52
C LEU A 123 9.53 2.14 -13.02
N PHE A 124 8.38 1.56 -13.36
CA PHE A 124 7.87 1.50 -14.73
C PHE A 124 7.72 2.89 -15.36
N PHE A 125 6.97 3.80 -14.72
CA PHE A 125 6.73 5.13 -15.28
C PHE A 125 8.00 5.99 -15.35
N GLN A 126 8.95 5.82 -14.41
CA GLN A 126 10.23 6.52 -14.45
C GLN A 126 11.18 6.02 -15.56
N ASN A 127 10.96 4.79 -16.05
CA ASN A 127 11.73 4.19 -17.13
C ASN A 127 11.00 4.28 -18.49
N GLY A 128 10.15 5.27 -18.68
CA GLY A 128 9.46 5.51 -19.96
C GLY A 128 8.14 4.75 -20.11
N GLY A 129 7.54 4.34 -19.00
CA GLY A 129 6.19 3.77 -18.98
C GLY A 129 5.14 4.70 -19.57
N GLY A 130 4.18 4.10 -20.27
CA GLY A 130 3.05 4.76 -20.92
C GLY A 130 1.74 4.10 -20.52
N PRO A 131 0.73 4.08 -21.41
CA PRO A 131 -0.52 3.38 -21.14
C PRO A 131 -0.30 1.92 -20.76
N CYS A 132 -0.95 1.50 -19.68
CA CYS A 132 -0.85 0.14 -19.16
C CYS A 132 -2.17 -0.30 -18.52
N TYR A 133 -2.32 -1.60 -18.35
CA TYR A 133 -3.40 -2.19 -17.55
C TYR A 133 -2.89 -2.52 -16.15
N VAL A 134 -3.76 -2.35 -15.16
CA VAL A 134 -3.53 -2.81 -13.79
C VAL A 134 -4.69 -3.72 -13.42
N VAL A 135 -4.38 -4.89 -12.87
CA VAL A 135 -5.34 -5.80 -12.25
C VAL A 135 -5.01 -5.86 -10.76
N SER A 136 -5.81 -5.17 -9.94
CA SER A 136 -5.69 -5.30 -8.49
C SER A 136 -6.26 -6.63 -8.04
N VAL A 137 -5.45 -7.49 -7.41
CA VAL A 137 -5.91 -8.79 -6.89
C VAL A 137 -6.51 -8.69 -5.48
N GLY A 138 -6.38 -7.52 -4.86
CA GLY A 138 -6.85 -7.26 -3.49
C GLY A 138 -6.17 -6.02 -2.91
N ASN A 139 -6.72 -5.55 -1.78
CA ASN A 139 -6.13 -4.44 -1.04
C ASN A 139 -5.03 -4.95 -0.10
N TYR A 140 -4.10 -4.08 0.32
CA TYR A 140 -3.05 -4.43 1.31
C TYR A 140 -3.64 -4.95 2.62
N ARG A 141 -4.79 -4.41 3.02
CA ARG A 141 -5.52 -4.77 4.25
C ARG A 141 -6.98 -5.06 3.93
N MET A 142 -7.55 -6.05 4.62
CA MET A 142 -8.93 -6.48 4.48
C MET A 142 -9.59 -6.70 5.85
N ARG A 143 -10.93 -6.60 5.92
CA ARG A 143 -11.64 -6.96 7.14
C ARG A 143 -11.78 -8.47 7.22
N ASP A 144 -11.38 -9.06 8.33
CA ASP A 144 -11.61 -10.47 8.62
C ASP A 144 -13.08 -10.74 9.01
N GLU A 145 -13.39 -11.99 9.35
CA GLU A 145 -14.74 -12.42 9.74
C GLU A 145 -15.27 -11.70 10.99
N SER A 146 -14.37 -11.22 11.86
CA SER A 146 -14.71 -10.43 13.06
C SER A 146 -14.91 -8.94 12.75
N GLY A 147 -14.65 -8.53 11.50
CA GLY A 147 -14.66 -7.14 11.08
C GLY A 147 -13.36 -6.39 11.39
N ALA A 148 -12.35 -7.05 11.97
CA ALA A 148 -11.05 -6.45 12.26
C ALA A 148 -10.23 -6.27 10.98
N LEU A 149 -9.53 -5.15 10.86
CA LEU A 149 -8.70 -4.87 9.68
C LEU A 149 -7.35 -5.58 9.85
N VAL A 150 -7.05 -6.53 8.96
CA VAL A 150 -5.83 -7.36 8.98
C VAL A 150 -5.06 -7.25 7.66
N ASP A 151 -3.77 -7.54 7.68
CA ASP A 151 -2.95 -7.59 6.47
C ASP A 151 -3.34 -8.76 5.57
N THR A 152 -3.48 -8.49 4.28
CA THR A 152 -3.88 -9.48 3.28
C THR A 152 -2.71 -10.38 2.91
N ALA A 153 -2.83 -11.70 3.03
CA ALA A 153 -1.78 -12.60 2.54
C ALA A 153 -1.63 -12.53 1.00
N ILE A 154 -0.39 -12.62 0.51
CA ILE A 154 -0.10 -12.70 -0.94
C ILE A 154 -0.46 -14.10 -1.44
N ASP A 155 -1.44 -14.16 -2.34
CA ASP A 155 -2.08 -15.40 -2.81
C ASP A 155 -1.79 -15.67 -4.29
N ALA A 156 -1.20 -16.83 -4.57
CA ALA A 156 -0.92 -17.29 -5.92
C ALA A 156 -2.21 -17.55 -6.72
N GLU A 157 -3.26 -18.09 -6.09
CA GLU A 157 -4.53 -18.37 -6.79
C GLU A 157 -5.22 -17.09 -7.23
N ALA A 158 -5.14 -16.03 -6.43
CA ALA A 158 -5.62 -14.70 -6.80
C ALA A 158 -4.89 -14.18 -8.06
N MET A 159 -3.57 -14.34 -8.14
CA MET A 159 -2.80 -13.95 -9.33
C MET A 159 -3.20 -14.78 -10.55
N LEU A 160 -3.44 -16.09 -10.41
CA LEU A 160 -3.90 -16.95 -11.51
C LEU A 160 -5.28 -16.53 -12.02
N ARG A 161 -6.22 -16.17 -11.12
CA ARG A 161 -7.53 -15.61 -11.52
C ARG A 161 -7.38 -14.29 -12.25
N ALA A 162 -6.44 -13.44 -11.84
CA ALA A 162 -6.18 -12.17 -12.53
C ALA A 162 -5.55 -12.35 -13.91
N ILE A 163 -4.69 -13.36 -14.10
CA ILE A 163 -4.19 -13.74 -15.43
C ILE A 163 -5.36 -14.17 -16.32
N ASP A 164 -6.30 -14.96 -15.79
CA ASP A 164 -7.48 -15.39 -16.54
C ASP A 164 -8.39 -14.20 -16.90
N ALA A 165 -8.60 -13.26 -15.97
CA ALA A 165 -9.36 -12.04 -16.23
C ALA A 165 -8.78 -11.20 -17.38
N LEU A 166 -7.45 -11.18 -17.56
CA LEU A 166 -6.80 -10.47 -18.67
C LEU A 166 -7.12 -11.04 -20.06
N LYS A 167 -7.73 -12.22 -20.17
CA LYS A 167 -8.14 -12.79 -21.47
C LYS A 167 -9.23 -11.97 -22.16
N SER A 168 -10.04 -11.22 -21.40
CA SER A 168 -11.04 -10.31 -21.96
C SER A 168 -10.42 -9.09 -22.64
N GLU A 169 -9.16 -8.77 -22.31
CA GLU A 169 -8.47 -7.59 -22.82
C GLU A 169 -7.46 -7.96 -23.90
N PRO A 170 -7.70 -7.63 -25.18
CA PRO A 170 -6.78 -7.96 -26.26
C PRO A 170 -5.60 -6.98 -26.40
N GLU A 171 -5.73 -5.73 -25.91
CA GLU A 171 -4.72 -4.66 -26.06
C GLU A 171 -3.39 -4.93 -25.34
N PRO A 172 -3.34 -5.55 -24.14
CA PRO A 172 -2.07 -5.82 -23.48
C PRO A 172 -1.11 -6.65 -24.34
N THR A 173 0.14 -6.19 -24.38
CA THR A 173 1.25 -6.74 -25.20
C THR A 173 2.39 -7.26 -24.35
N MET A 174 2.37 -6.97 -23.04
CA MET A 174 3.30 -7.52 -22.06
C MET A 174 2.56 -7.90 -20.77
N LEU A 175 3.09 -8.87 -20.03
CA LEU A 175 2.57 -9.27 -18.72
C LEU A 175 3.70 -9.23 -17.68
N VAL A 176 3.45 -8.53 -16.57
CA VAL A 176 4.39 -8.39 -15.45
C VAL A 176 3.65 -8.63 -14.14
N ILE A 177 4.20 -9.46 -13.26
CA ILE A 177 3.65 -9.73 -11.93
C ILE A 177 4.78 -9.58 -10.90
N PRO A 178 5.10 -8.35 -10.46
CA PRO A 178 6.26 -8.09 -9.59
C PRO A 178 6.23 -8.89 -8.28
N GLU A 179 5.03 -9.10 -7.74
CA GLU A 179 4.82 -9.79 -6.47
C GLU A 179 4.92 -11.31 -6.55
N ALA A 180 5.09 -11.90 -7.74
CA ALA A 180 5.36 -13.33 -7.86
C ALA A 180 6.61 -13.72 -7.04
N THR A 181 7.61 -12.83 -6.97
CA THR A 181 8.82 -13.00 -6.15
C THR A 181 8.59 -12.90 -4.64
N ARG A 182 7.38 -12.55 -4.18
CA ARG A 182 7.00 -12.46 -2.77
C ARG A 182 6.26 -13.70 -2.27
N LEU A 183 5.89 -14.61 -3.18
CA LEU A 183 5.30 -15.90 -2.88
C LEU A 183 6.36 -16.90 -2.37
N SER A 184 5.94 -18.10 -1.98
CA SER A 184 6.86 -19.23 -1.88
C SER A 184 7.45 -19.59 -3.23
N ARG A 185 8.64 -20.22 -3.25
CA ARG A 185 9.31 -20.60 -4.51
C ARG A 185 8.39 -21.41 -5.43
N GLN A 186 7.73 -22.44 -4.91
CA GLN A 186 6.79 -23.26 -5.71
C GLN A 186 5.63 -22.45 -6.30
N ASN A 187 5.11 -21.47 -5.54
CA ASN A 187 3.99 -20.64 -5.97
C ASN A 187 4.43 -19.56 -6.96
N CYS A 188 5.63 -18.99 -6.78
CA CYS A 188 6.26 -18.11 -7.77
C CYS A 188 6.38 -18.82 -9.12
N VAL A 189 6.92 -20.04 -9.12
CA VAL A 189 7.07 -20.86 -10.34
C VAL A 189 5.72 -21.14 -10.98
N LYS A 190 4.71 -21.51 -10.18
CA LYS A 190 3.34 -21.73 -10.66
C LYS A 190 2.78 -20.50 -11.39
N VAL A 191 2.93 -19.31 -10.81
CA VAL A 191 2.46 -18.05 -11.41
C VAL A 191 3.26 -17.73 -12.69
N GLN A 192 4.58 -17.89 -12.69
CA GLN A 192 5.42 -17.60 -13.86
C GLN A 192 5.17 -18.56 -15.03
N GLN A 193 4.94 -19.84 -14.76
CA GLN A 193 4.53 -20.80 -15.79
C GLN A 193 3.15 -20.43 -16.36
N ALA A 194 2.23 -19.93 -15.53
CA ALA A 194 0.94 -19.43 -16.00
C ALA A 194 1.09 -18.16 -16.86
N MET A 195 2.02 -17.25 -16.51
CA MET A 195 2.34 -16.09 -17.35
C MET A 195 2.83 -16.53 -18.74
N LEU A 196 3.74 -17.51 -18.82
CA LEU A 196 4.24 -18.03 -20.09
C LEU A 196 3.13 -18.72 -20.91
N LYS A 197 2.30 -19.54 -20.26
CA LYS A 197 1.15 -20.18 -20.91
C LYS A 197 0.16 -19.15 -21.46
N HIS A 198 -0.17 -18.13 -20.67
CA HIS A 198 -1.05 -17.05 -21.09
C HIS A 198 -0.49 -16.32 -22.32
N CYS A 199 0.80 -15.99 -22.28
CA CYS A 199 1.48 -15.25 -23.35
C CYS A 199 1.66 -16.08 -24.63
N GLY A 200 2.16 -17.32 -24.53
CA GLY A 200 2.58 -18.11 -25.68
C GLY A 200 1.62 -19.20 -26.15
N TYR A 201 0.56 -19.50 -25.39
CA TYR A 201 -0.43 -20.51 -25.78
C TYR A 201 -1.85 -19.94 -25.88
N GLU A 202 -2.32 -19.24 -24.84
CA GLU A 202 -3.72 -18.80 -24.77
C GLU A 202 -3.97 -17.53 -25.58
N MET A 203 -3.18 -16.47 -25.36
CA MET A 203 -3.37 -15.19 -26.04
C MET A 203 -2.51 -15.04 -27.28
N ARG A 204 -1.25 -15.50 -27.24
CA ARG A 204 -0.26 -15.43 -28.33
C ARG A 204 0.05 -14.02 -28.86
N ASN A 205 -0.48 -12.98 -28.21
CA ASN A 205 -0.37 -11.59 -28.62
C ASN A 205 0.42 -10.72 -27.63
N ARG A 206 1.04 -11.34 -26.62
CA ARG A 206 1.76 -10.64 -25.55
C ARG A 206 2.96 -11.43 -25.05
N PHE A 207 3.84 -10.75 -24.33
CA PHE A 207 5.15 -11.27 -23.91
C PHE A 207 5.34 -11.18 -22.39
N ALA A 208 5.79 -12.25 -21.75
CA ALA A 208 6.00 -12.28 -20.30
C ALA A 208 7.37 -11.69 -19.92
N ILE A 209 7.40 -10.80 -18.93
CA ILE A 209 8.64 -10.34 -18.31
C ILE A 209 8.69 -10.91 -16.90
N LEU A 210 9.68 -11.77 -16.65
CA LEU A 210 9.80 -12.54 -15.42
C LEU A 210 10.95 -12.03 -14.55
N ASP A 211 10.70 -12.09 -13.24
CA ASP A 211 11.67 -11.75 -12.22
C ASP A 211 12.20 -13.02 -11.55
N ILE A 212 13.51 -13.10 -11.30
CA ILE A 212 14.10 -14.26 -10.65
C ILE A 212 13.79 -14.23 -9.14
N PHE A 213 13.18 -15.29 -8.62
CA PHE A 213 13.02 -15.53 -7.19
C PHE A 213 14.39 -15.58 -6.50
N GLY A 214 14.59 -14.83 -5.42
CA GLY A 214 15.91 -14.69 -4.80
C GLY A 214 16.91 -13.92 -5.66
N GLY A 215 16.48 -13.21 -6.71
CA GLY A 215 17.36 -12.50 -7.66
C GLY A 215 18.15 -11.33 -7.06
N HIS A 216 17.97 -11.04 -5.79
CA HIS A 216 18.80 -10.12 -4.99
C HIS A 216 20.07 -10.79 -4.42
N MET A 217 20.13 -12.13 -4.44
CA MET A 217 21.28 -12.94 -4.03
C MET A 217 22.21 -13.21 -5.22
N GLY A 218 23.50 -13.41 -4.94
CA GLY A 218 24.49 -13.75 -5.95
C GLY A 218 24.38 -15.21 -6.43
N GLN A 219 24.98 -15.53 -7.57
CA GLN A 219 24.99 -16.91 -8.09
C GLN A 219 25.74 -17.91 -7.19
N LYS A 220 26.56 -17.41 -6.26
CA LYS A 220 27.36 -18.20 -5.30
C LYS A 220 26.97 -17.91 -3.84
N ASP A 221 25.73 -17.46 -3.62
CA ASP A 221 25.24 -17.14 -2.28
C ASP A 221 25.21 -18.39 -1.38
N PRO A 222 25.52 -18.29 -0.08
CA PRO A 222 25.39 -19.41 0.86
C PRO A 222 24.00 -20.04 0.93
N LEU A 223 22.94 -19.26 0.63
CA LEU A 223 21.59 -19.79 0.54
C LEU A 223 21.33 -20.54 -0.77
N GLY A 224 22.16 -20.37 -1.80
CA GLY A 224 22.07 -21.12 -3.06
C GLY A 224 22.14 -20.23 -4.30
N ASN A 225 22.07 -20.86 -5.48
CA ASN A 225 22.16 -20.16 -6.75
C ASN A 225 20.76 -19.86 -7.32
N PRO A 226 20.24 -18.62 -7.22
CA PRO A 226 18.89 -18.28 -7.68
C PRO A 226 18.71 -18.47 -9.20
N VAL A 227 19.78 -18.25 -9.98
CA VAL A 227 19.79 -18.39 -11.45
C VAL A 227 19.63 -19.85 -11.86
N ALA A 228 20.44 -20.74 -11.28
CA ALA A 228 20.36 -22.17 -11.56
C ALA A 228 19.00 -22.75 -11.10
N THR A 229 18.54 -22.33 -9.93
CA THR A 229 17.24 -22.72 -9.37
C THR A 229 16.09 -22.33 -10.29
N PHE A 230 16.02 -21.07 -10.72
CA PHE A 230 15.00 -20.58 -11.65
C PHE A 230 14.98 -21.39 -12.96
N ARG A 231 16.16 -21.66 -13.54
CA ARG A 231 16.26 -22.45 -14.78
C ARG A 231 15.72 -23.86 -14.61
N ASN A 232 15.94 -24.50 -13.48
CA ASN A 232 15.41 -25.83 -13.23
C ASN A 232 13.88 -25.81 -13.10
N ASP A 233 13.33 -24.77 -12.47
CA ASP A 233 11.91 -24.73 -12.12
C ASP A 233 10.98 -24.23 -13.23
N ILE A 234 11.43 -23.28 -14.06
CA ILE A 234 10.53 -22.57 -14.99
C ILE A 234 9.93 -23.47 -16.09
N GLY A 235 10.42 -24.69 -16.25
CA GLY A 235 9.95 -25.63 -17.26
C GLY A 235 10.50 -25.34 -18.66
N ILE A 236 9.89 -25.91 -19.70
CA ILE A 236 10.38 -25.85 -21.10
C ILE A 236 9.35 -25.30 -22.09
N ASN A 237 8.15 -24.97 -21.63
CA ASN A 237 7.03 -24.60 -22.49
C ASN A 237 7.00 -23.08 -22.68
N GLN A 238 6.74 -22.63 -23.92
CA GLN A 238 6.56 -21.21 -24.28
C GLN A 238 7.71 -20.27 -23.86
N LEU A 239 8.95 -20.80 -23.75
CA LEU A 239 10.14 -20.02 -23.34
C LEU A 239 10.43 -18.84 -24.29
N ASP A 240 10.07 -19.01 -25.55
CA ASP A 240 10.18 -18.02 -26.60
C ASP A 240 9.25 -16.82 -26.42
N PHE A 241 8.24 -16.90 -25.55
CA PHE A 241 7.30 -15.82 -25.20
C PHE A 241 7.63 -15.14 -23.86
N GLY A 242 8.79 -15.42 -23.28
CA GLY A 242 9.23 -14.80 -22.02
C GLY A 242 10.68 -14.36 -22.02
N ALA A 243 11.01 -13.43 -21.13
CA ALA A 243 12.39 -13.07 -20.80
C ALA A 243 12.53 -12.90 -19.28
N ALA A 244 13.69 -13.28 -18.74
CA ALA A 244 14.05 -13.05 -17.36
C ALA A 244 15.25 -12.11 -17.25
N TYR A 245 15.34 -11.39 -16.13
CA TYR A 245 16.36 -10.38 -15.87
C TYR A 245 17.02 -10.61 -14.51
N PHE A 246 18.33 -10.39 -14.46
CA PHE A 246 19.15 -10.55 -13.25
C PHE A 246 20.27 -9.49 -13.22
N PRO A 247 20.59 -8.91 -12.04
CA PRO A 247 19.99 -9.13 -10.73
C PRO A 247 18.80 -8.20 -10.46
N TRP A 248 18.23 -8.29 -9.26
CA TRP A 248 17.39 -7.22 -8.70
C TRP A 248 18.18 -5.91 -8.59
N LEU A 249 17.46 -4.82 -8.36
CA LEU A 249 17.96 -3.45 -8.44
C LEU A 249 17.87 -2.78 -7.07
N ASP A 250 18.93 -2.08 -6.67
CA ASP A 250 18.85 -1.09 -5.60
C ASP A 250 18.38 0.24 -6.22
N THR A 251 17.16 0.63 -5.90
CA THR A 251 16.47 1.79 -6.49
C THR A 251 16.48 3.01 -5.56
N SER A 252 15.93 4.12 -6.04
CA SER A 252 15.73 5.35 -5.27
C SER A 252 14.26 5.77 -5.22
N ILE A 253 13.35 4.79 -5.20
CA ILE A 253 11.89 5.01 -5.19
C ILE A 253 11.48 5.63 -3.85
N PHE A 254 11.88 5.00 -2.76
CA PHE A 254 11.61 5.44 -1.39
C PHE A 254 12.81 6.17 -0.79
N GLN A 255 12.53 7.06 0.16
CA GLN A 255 13.50 7.81 0.93
C GLN A 255 13.25 7.61 2.42
N GLY A 256 14.24 7.86 3.28
CA GLY A 256 14.07 7.72 4.73
C GLY A 256 12.99 8.63 5.33
N ARG A 257 12.52 9.65 4.61
CA ARG A 257 11.38 10.49 5.01
C ARG A 257 10.01 9.85 4.75
N ASP A 258 9.96 8.80 3.93
CA ASP A 258 8.71 8.09 3.61
C ASP A 258 8.34 7.08 4.71
N PHE A 259 9.26 6.83 5.65
CA PHE A 259 9.07 6.02 6.84
C PHE A 259 9.11 6.92 8.06
N SER A 260 8.51 6.51 9.17
CA SER A 260 8.45 7.26 10.43
C SER A 260 8.41 6.36 11.66
N TYR A 261 8.23 6.96 12.83
CA TYR A 261 8.00 6.25 14.11
C TYR A 261 6.88 5.23 13.97
N ARG A 262 5.84 5.55 13.19
CA ARG A 262 4.72 4.65 12.90
C ARG A 262 5.11 3.40 12.14
N ASN A 263 6.26 3.32 11.49
CA ASN A 263 6.67 2.10 10.80
C ASN A 263 7.32 1.09 11.76
N ILE A 264 7.57 1.46 13.01
CA ILE A 264 8.00 0.52 14.04
C ILE A 264 6.75 -0.13 14.67
N ASP A 265 6.85 -1.42 14.95
CA ASP A 265 5.84 -2.15 15.71
C ASP A 265 5.82 -1.61 17.16
N PRO A 266 4.64 -1.34 17.75
CA PRO A 266 4.56 -0.82 19.11
C PRO A 266 5.34 -1.62 20.14
N ALA A 267 5.35 -2.96 20.03
CA ALA A 267 6.13 -3.81 20.95
C ALA A 267 7.65 -3.62 20.83
N SER A 268 8.13 -2.99 19.76
CA SER A 268 9.54 -2.64 19.56
C SER A 268 9.90 -1.22 19.96
N HIS A 269 8.95 -0.37 20.38
CA HIS A 269 9.24 1.02 20.77
C HIS A 269 10.20 1.08 21.97
N ARG A 270 9.98 0.26 23.00
CA ARG A 270 10.89 0.14 24.16
C ARG A 270 12.32 -0.24 23.75
N ALA A 271 12.46 -1.21 22.85
CA ALA A 271 13.75 -1.62 22.32
C ALA A 271 14.40 -0.50 21.52
N MET A 272 13.64 0.19 20.66
CA MET A 272 14.12 1.34 19.90
C MET A 272 14.62 2.44 20.83
N MET A 273 13.81 2.89 21.80
CA MET A 273 14.18 3.96 22.73
C MET A 273 15.45 3.63 23.50
N SER A 274 15.60 2.38 23.95
CA SER A 274 16.84 1.90 24.58
C SER A 274 18.06 2.05 23.66
N LEU A 275 17.95 1.67 22.38
CA LEU A 275 19.03 1.80 21.40
C LEU A 275 19.34 3.26 21.07
N LEU A 276 18.33 4.12 20.94
CA LEU A 276 18.49 5.55 20.70
C LEU A 276 19.24 6.21 21.86
N LYS A 277 18.82 5.94 23.11
CA LYS A 277 19.51 6.40 24.33
C LYS A 277 20.96 5.90 24.38
N GLN A 278 21.18 4.62 24.06
CA GLN A 278 22.54 4.05 24.00
C GLN A 278 23.43 4.80 22.98
N SER A 279 22.86 5.20 21.84
CA SER A 279 23.58 5.92 20.79
C SER A 279 24.00 7.33 21.20
N VAL A 280 23.23 7.99 22.08
CA VAL A 280 23.51 9.33 22.59
C VAL A 280 24.04 9.34 24.02
N ARG A 281 24.49 8.20 24.57
CA ARG A 281 24.93 8.04 25.97
C ARG A 281 25.98 9.04 26.48
N ARG A 282 26.67 9.75 25.58
CA ARG A 282 27.67 10.79 25.91
C ARG A 282 27.05 12.19 26.05
N ASP A 283 25.77 12.32 25.75
CA ASP A 283 25.00 13.56 25.78
C ASP A 283 23.76 13.38 26.68
N PRO A 284 23.87 13.77 27.97
CA PRO A 284 22.77 13.59 28.92
C PRO A 284 21.57 14.49 28.64
N ASP A 285 21.74 15.60 27.92
CA ASP A 285 20.64 16.50 27.58
C ASP A 285 19.77 15.87 26.47
N LEU A 286 20.40 15.26 25.46
CA LEU A 286 19.68 14.48 24.45
C LEU A 286 18.98 13.25 25.04
N ALA A 287 19.61 12.57 26.00
CA ALA A 287 18.98 11.43 26.67
C ALA A 287 17.67 11.84 27.37
N ARG A 288 17.66 12.99 28.06
CA ARG A 288 16.45 13.55 28.68
C ARG A 288 15.39 13.96 27.68
N GLU A 289 15.80 14.47 26.51
CA GLU A 289 14.84 14.83 25.48
C GLU A 289 14.20 13.59 24.84
N ILE A 290 14.95 12.49 24.72
CA ILE A 290 14.40 11.17 24.34
C ILE A 290 13.44 10.66 25.42
N ASP A 291 13.76 10.81 26.71
CA ASP A 291 12.83 10.47 27.79
C ASP A 291 11.52 11.27 27.64
N ARG A 292 11.62 12.58 27.42
CA ARG A 292 10.46 13.46 27.34
C ARG A 292 9.49 13.10 26.21
N ILE A 293 9.99 12.64 25.07
CA ILE A 293 9.13 12.22 23.95
C ILE A 293 8.62 10.78 24.08
N GLY A 294 9.20 9.98 24.97
CA GLY A 294 8.69 8.66 25.37
C GLY A 294 7.85 8.72 26.64
N ALA A 295 7.36 9.91 27.02
CA ALA A 295 6.47 10.05 28.16
C ALA A 295 5.05 9.59 27.81
N PRO A 296 4.29 9.04 28.77
CA PRO A 296 2.93 8.60 28.55
C PRO A 296 2.05 9.71 27.96
N THR A 297 1.23 9.35 26.98
CA THR A 297 0.17 10.22 26.50
C THR A 297 -1.05 10.08 27.40
N VAL A 298 -1.72 11.18 27.70
CA VAL A 298 -2.91 11.16 28.57
C VAL A 298 -4.05 11.85 27.86
N SER A 299 -5.19 11.19 27.82
CA SER A 299 -6.42 11.68 27.24
C SER A 299 -7.51 11.80 28.30
N GLY A 300 -8.42 12.73 28.09
CA GLY A 300 -9.60 12.91 28.94
C GLY A 300 -10.30 14.24 28.66
N ASP A 301 -11.45 14.45 29.27
CA ASP A 301 -12.05 15.79 29.33
C ASP A 301 -11.40 16.69 30.39
N PHE A 302 -10.57 16.08 31.25
CA PHE A 302 -9.83 16.68 32.36
C PHE A 302 -10.72 17.47 33.34
N THR A 303 -11.97 17.06 33.51
CA THR A 303 -12.94 17.75 34.38
C THR A 303 -13.70 16.76 35.27
N LEU A 304 -13.38 16.76 36.57
CA LEU A 304 -14.12 15.98 37.55
C LEU A 304 -15.35 16.78 38.03
N SER A 305 -16.52 16.37 37.55
CA SER A 305 -17.80 16.99 37.89
C SER A 305 -18.45 16.26 39.05
N VAL A 306 -18.49 16.88 40.22
CA VAL A 306 -18.87 16.19 41.47
C VAL A 306 -19.94 16.97 42.25
N PRO A 307 -20.99 16.32 42.78
CA PRO A 307 -21.90 16.96 43.73
C PRO A 307 -21.17 17.45 44.98
N LYS A 308 -21.61 18.55 45.56
CA LYS A 308 -21.00 19.10 46.79
C LYS A 308 -21.03 18.07 47.93
N GLY A 309 -19.85 17.66 48.39
CA GLY A 309 -19.69 16.64 49.44
C GLY A 309 -19.96 15.21 48.97
N GLY A 310 -20.33 15.03 47.70
CA GLY A 310 -20.55 13.74 47.07
C GLY A 310 -19.27 13.04 46.67
N THR A 311 -19.42 11.85 46.10
CA THR A 311 -18.34 11.03 45.56
C THR A 311 -18.75 10.54 44.18
N ILE A 312 -17.86 10.69 43.19
CA ILE A 312 -18.05 10.18 41.83
C ILE A 312 -16.97 9.16 41.48
N LEU A 313 -17.27 8.25 40.56
CA LEU A 313 -16.28 7.37 39.96
C LEU A 313 -15.39 8.21 39.03
N VAL A 314 -14.08 7.94 39.02
CA VAL A 314 -13.17 8.46 37.98
C VAL A 314 -13.15 7.44 36.86
N THR A 315 -13.41 7.88 35.64
CA THR A 315 -13.56 7.03 34.45
C THR A 315 -12.48 7.31 33.41
N GLU A 316 -12.40 6.47 32.37
CA GLU A 316 -11.52 6.72 31.22
C GLU A 316 -11.95 7.93 30.37
N GLN A 317 -13.17 8.47 30.58
CA GLN A 317 -13.57 9.75 30.01
C GLN A 317 -12.84 10.92 30.68
N ASP A 318 -12.64 10.83 32.00
CA ASP A 318 -11.97 11.86 32.78
C ASP A 318 -10.45 11.80 32.55
N LEU A 319 -9.90 10.59 32.62
CA LEU A 319 -8.47 10.29 32.55
C LEU A 319 -8.17 8.91 31.98
N LYS A 320 -7.40 8.88 30.89
CA LYS A 320 -6.89 7.67 30.28
C LYS A 320 -5.46 7.88 29.78
N ALA A 321 -4.52 7.16 30.35
CA ALA A 321 -3.12 7.16 29.95
C ALA A 321 -2.86 5.98 29.01
N GLU A 322 -2.07 6.24 27.98
CA GLU A 322 -1.60 5.26 27.02
C GLU A 322 -0.11 5.49 26.76
N ASP A 323 0.64 4.40 26.74
CA ASP A 323 2.07 4.37 26.52
C ASP A 323 2.40 3.10 25.74
N ASP A 324 3.26 3.20 24.73
CA ASP A 324 3.56 2.05 23.89
C ASP A 324 4.54 1.08 24.59
N GLU A 325 5.27 1.57 25.61
CA GLU A 325 6.30 0.86 26.35
C GLU A 325 5.82 0.22 27.66
N SER A 326 4.63 0.61 28.14
CA SER A 326 4.08 0.25 29.45
C SER A 326 2.62 -0.22 29.37
N ASP A 327 2.27 -1.24 30.14
CA ASP A 327 0.87 -1.65 30.26
C ASP A 327 0.09 -0.79 31.28
N LEU A 328 -1.22 -1.06 31.43
CA LEU A 328 -2.10 -0.30 32.32
C LEU A 328 -1.66 -0.32 33.80
N THR A 329 -0.89 -1.33 34.22
CA THR A 329 -0.37 -1.44 35.58
C THR A 329 0.92 -0.66 35.78
N GLY A 330 1.70 -0.48 34.71
CA GLY A 330 2.91 0.33 34.67
C GLY A 330 2.65 1.85 34.69
N LEU A 331 1.45 2.28 34.27
CA LEU A 331 1.08 3.70 34.22
C LEU A 331 0.49 4.18 35.54
N THR A 332 1.20 5.08 36.22
CA THR A 332 0.83 5.57 37.56
C THR A 332 0.53 7.06 37.58
N TYR A 333 -0.65 7.43 38.07
CA TYR A 333 -1.06 8.81 38.33
C TYR A 333 -0.60 9.27 39.71
N ARG A 334 -0.03 10.48 39.78
CA ARG A 334 0.33 11.15 41.03
C ARG A 334 0.00 12.64 40.97
N ALA A 335 -0.40 13.20 42.10
CA ALA A 335 -0.54 14.65 42.26
C ALA A 335 0.73 15.23 42.91
N PRO A 336 1.65 15.86 42.16
CA PRO A 336 2.86 16.48 42.73
C PRO A 336 2.56 17.67 43.66
N ARG A 337 1.36 18.23 43.60
CA ARG A 337 0.91 19.36 44.41
C ARG A 337 -0.33 18.99 45.22
N LYS A 338 -0.62 19.79 46.25
CA LYS A 338 -1.81 19.62 47.07
C LYS A 338 -3.08 19.78 46.20
N ILE A 339 -3.94 18.77 46.26
CA ILE A 339 -5.26 18.74 45.62
C ILE A 339 -6.18 19.75 46.32
N THR A 340 -6.97 20.51 45.55
CA THR A 340 -8.03 21.38 46.07
C THR A 340 -9.41 20.90 45.60
N GLY A 341 -10.45 21.16 46.40
CA GLY A 341 -11.82 20.73 46.11
C GLY A 341 -12.17 19.31 46.55
N GLY A 342 -11.22 18.50 47.01
CA GLY A 342 -11.48 17.13 47.44
C GLY A 342 -10.24 16.24 47.48
N SER A 343 -10.45 14.93 47.37
CA SER A 343 -9.39 13.91 47.35
C SER A 343 -9.80 12.69 46.55
N PHE A 344 -8.84 12.02 45.91
CA PHE A 344 -9.04 10.67 45.38
C PHE A 344 -9.15 9.67 46.53
N VAL A 345 -10.08 8.72 46.40
CA VAL A 345 -10.36 7.67 47.36
C VAL A 345 -10.59 6.35 46.63
N LYS A 346 -10.38 5.22 47.31
CA LYS A 346 -10.80 3.94 46.76
C LYS A 346 -12.33 3.85 46.73
N THR A 347 -12.85 3.26 45.67
CA THR A 347 -14.30 3.14 45.46
C THR A 347 -14.96 2.17 46.46
N ASP A 348 -14.25 1.17 46.95
CA ASP A 348 -14.78 0.12 47.83
C ASP A 348 -14.89 0.56 49.31
N ASP A 349 -13.85 1.19 49.85
CA ASP A 349 -13.74 1.51 51.28
C ASP A 349 -13.62 3.01 51.59
N GLY A 350 -13.47 3.87 50.57
CA GLY A 350 -13.36 5.32 50.74
C GLY A 350 -12.05 5.80 51.35
N SER A 351 -11.04 4.93 51.48
CA SER A 351 -9.69 5.30 51.96
C SER A 351 -8.98 6.19 50.95
N ALA A 352 -8.16 7.14 51.43
CA ALA A 352 -7.48 8.11 50.57
C ALA A 352 -6.42 7.48 49.66
N LEU A 353 -6.38 7.90 48.40
CA LEU A 353 -5.40 7.49 47.40
C LEU A 353 -4.41 8.63 47.11
N ALA A 354 -3.13 8.39 47.39
CA ALA A 354 -2.05 9.31 47.01
C ALA A 354 -1.56 9.09 45.56
N SER A 355 -1.77 7.88 45.04
CA SER A 355 -1.49 7.46 43.67
C SER A 355 -2.37 6.28 43.30
N PHE A 356 -2.58 6.07 42.00
CA PHE A 356 -3.36 4.96 41.43
C PHE A 356 -2.87 4.68 40.01
N THR A 357 -3.15 3.49 39.48
CA THR A 357 -2.72 3.10 38.11
C THR A 357 -3.82 3.34 37.07
N GLN A 358 -3.47 3.26 35.78
CA GLN A 358 -4.48 3.24 34.72
C GLN A 358 -5.41 2.02 34.85
N ASP A 359 -4.89 0.86 35.28
CA ASP A 359 -5.70 -0.33 35.58
C ASP A 359 -6.71 -0.08 36.70
N ASP A 360 -6.37 0.72 37.71
CA ASP A 360 -7.31 1.11 38.77
C ASP A 360 -8.49 1.92 38.23
N ILE A 361 -8.26 2.83 37.27
CA ILE A 361 -9.34 3.59 36.62
C ILE A 361 -10.19 2.66 35.76
N ALA A 362 -9.56 1.85 34.89
CA ALA A 362 -10.24 0.93 33.99
C ALA A 362 -11.10 -0.11 34.75
N ALA A 363 -10.64 -0.54 35.93
CA ALA A 363 -11.36 -1.45 36.82
C ALA A 363 -12.38 -0.76 37.75
N GLY A 364 -12.53 0.57 37.67
CA GLY A 364 -13.46 1.35 38.49
C GLY A 364 -13.14 1.34 39.99
N ARG A 365 -11.86 1.30 40.35
CA ARG A 365 -11.37 1.28 41.74
C ARG A 365 -11.06 2.68 42.31
N VAL A 366 -11.11 3.71 41.47
CA VAL A 366 -10.78 5.10 41.84
C VAL A 366 -12.03 5.97 41.82
N SER A 367 -12.28 6.67 42.92
CA SER A 367 -13.33 7.68 43.03
C SER A 367 -12.76 9.02 43.48
N PHE A 368 -13.45 10.12 43.16
CA PHE A 368 -13.13 11.44 43.68
C PHE A 368 -14.21 11.89 44.66
N LYS A 369 -13.81 12.28 45.87
CA LYS A 369 -14.70 12.76 46.93
C LYS A 369 -14.51 14.25 47.15
N HIS A 370 -15.58 15.02 47.02
CA HIS A 370 -15.58 16.47 47.25
C HIS A 370 -15.48 16.80 48.74
N ASP A 371 -14.79 17.89 49.09
CA ASP A 371 -14.54 18.26 50.51
C ASP A 371 -15.76 18.85 51.25
N GLY A 372 -16.84 19.13 50.51
CA GLY A 372 -18.11 19.67 51.02
C GLY A 372 -18.14 21.19 51.25
N THR A 373 -17.02 21.88 51.05
CA THR A 373 -16.85 23.30 51.38
C THR A 373 -16.40 24.16 50.19
N SER A 374 -15.57 23.61 49.32
CA SER A 374 -15.03 24.30 48.15
C SER A 374 -16.10 24.51 47.09
N ALA A 375 -16.06 25.65 46.40
CA ALA A 375 -16.94 25.92 45.26
C ALA A 375 -16.37 25.42 43.92
N ALA A 376 -15.05 25.19 43.88
CA ALA A 376 -14.30 24.64 42.76
C ALA A 376 -12.96 24.09 43.28
N GLY A 377 -12.29 23.29 42.46
CA GLY A 377 -10.97 22.77 42.77
C GLY A 377 -10.10 22.58 41.53
N ARG A 378 -8.84 22.24 41.78
CA ARG A 378 -7.83 21.97 40.76
C ARG A 378 -6.92 20.86 41.23
N ILE A 379 -6.58 19.96 40.32
CA ILE A 379 -5.64 18.88 40.52
C ILE A 379 -4.59 18.99 39.42
N ASP A 380 -3.33 19.19 39.80
CA ASP A 380 -2.24 19.06 38.85
C ASP A 380 -1.76 17.61 38.96
N LEU A 381 -1.96 16.81 37.90
CA LEU A 381 -1.55 15.41 37.82
C LEU A 381 -0.32 15.22 36.94
N VAL A 382 0.44 14.18 37.22
CA VAL A 382 1.51 13.65 36.37
C VAL A 382 1.30 12.14 36.26
N VAL A 383 1.51 11.60 35.07
CA VAL A 383 1.55 10.16 34.83
C VAL A 383 2.98 9.74 34.62
N THR A 384 3.42 8.71 35.34
CA THR A 384 4.75 8.10 35.17
C THR A 384 4.60 6.71 34.60
N ASP A 385 5.53 6.33 33.73
CA ASP A 385 5.68 4.97 33.22
C ASP A 385 6.52 4.08 34.17
N GLU A 386 6.80 2.83 33.75
CA GLU A 386 7.66 1.90 34.53
C GLU A 386 9.12 2.33 34.65
N MET A 387 9.56 3.26 33.78
CA MET A 387 10.92 3.79 33.74
C MET A 387 11.05 5.13 34.49
N ASP A 388 9.99 5.56 35.19
CA ASP A 388 9.89 6.84 35.91
C ASP A 388 9.93 8.07 34.98
N ILE A 389 9.59 7.87 33.70
CA ILE A 389 9.41 8.94 32.72
C ILE A 389 8.02 9.55 32.94
N ALA A 390 8.01 10.85 33.21
CA ALA A 390 6.81 11.59 33.56
C ALA A 390 6.22 12.35 32.36
N SER A 391 4.90 12.34 32.24
CA SER A 391 4.15 13.27 31.40
C SER A 391 4.42 14.73 31.84
N ASP A 392 4.14 15.68 30.95
CA ASP A 392 3.94 17.06 31.39
C ASP A 392 2.77 17.12 32.41
N THR A 393 2.72 18.19 33.22
CA THR A 393 1.67 18.33 34.24
C THR A 393 0.30 18.55 33.60
N ILE A 394 -0.66 17.70 33.93
CA ILE A 394 -2.02 17.69 33.40
C ILE A 394 -2.95 18.38 34.41
N PRO A 395 -3.52 19.55 34.07
CA PRO A 395 -4.41 20.26 34.98
C PRO A 395 -5.85 19.75 34.87
N LEU A 396 -6.35 19.10 35.91
CA LEU A 396 -7.75 18.73 36.03
C LEU A 396 -8.52 19.81 36.78
N LYS A 397 -9.67 20.17 36.25
CA LYS A 397 -10.65 21.02 36.91
C LYS A 397 -11.57 20.15 37.77
N VAL A 398 -11.81 20.56 39.02
CA VAL A 398 -12.90 20.01 39.82
C VAL A 398 -14.04 21.02 39.78
N GLU A 399 -15.18 20.61 39.27
CA GLU A 399 -16.38 21.45 39.23
C GLU A 399 -17.51 20.89 40.07
N VAL A 400 -18.14 21.77 40.83
CA VAL A 400 -19.27 21.42 41.68
C VAL A 400 -20.56 21.57 40.88
N VAL A 401 -21.33 20.48 40.79
CA VAL A 401 -22.59 20.41 40.03
C VAL A 401 -23.74 19.96 40.93
N GLY A 402 -24.98 20.19 40.50
CA GLY A 402 -26.16 19.65 41.19
C GLY A 402 -26.24 18.14 41.10
N GLY A 403 -25.79 17.57 39.98
CA GLY A 403 -25.30 16.20 39.92
C GLY A 403 -24.95 15.72 38.51
N VAL A 404 -24.73 14.42 38.39
CA VAL A 404 -24.24 13.77 37.17
C VAL A 404 -25.15 12.58 36.85
N LEU A 405 -25.57 12.45 35.60
CA LEU A 405 -26.40 11.36 35.11
C LEU A 405 -25.64 10.53 34.09
N ALA A 406 -25.56 9.22 34.30
CA ALA A 406 -25.04 8.31 33.28
C ALA A 406 -26.07 8.12 32.14
N PRO A 407 -25.65 7.86 30.89
CA PRO A 407 -26.57 7.64 29.77
C PRO A 407 -27.64 6.57 30.04
N LYS A 408 -27.29 5.50 30.78
CA LYS A 408 -28.23 4.45 31.19
C LYS A 408 -29.35 4.97 32.10
N ASP A 409 -29.04 5.93 32.96
CA ASP A 409 -29.97 6.50 33.94
C ASP A 409 -30.92 7.49 33.27
N ILE A 410 -30.46 8.15 32.19
CA ILE A 410 -31.33 8.96 31.32
C ILE A 410 -32.37 8.08 30.65
N SER A 411 -31.95 6.99 29.99
CA SER A 411 -32.89 6.07 29.32
C SER A 411 -33.87 5.40 30.29
N ALA A 412 -33.46 5.18 31.54
CA ALA A 412 -34.33 4.65 32.59
C ALA A 412 -35.27 5.70 33.21
N GLY A 413 -35.06 7.00 32.91
CA GLY A 413 -35.80 8.09 33.54
C GLY A 413 -35.50 8.22 35.04
N THR A 414 -34.30 7.81 35.47
CA THR A 414 -33.86 7.85 36.87
C THR A 414 -33.85 9.30 37.35
N MET A 415 -34.57 9.56 38.43
CA MET A 415 -34.66 10.88 39.02
C MET A 415 -33.45 11.16 39.91
N ILE A 416 -32.88 12.35 39.78
CA ILE A 416 -31.84 12.90 40.66
C ILE A 416 -32.49 13.91 41.61
N GLU A 417 -32.02 13.95 42.85
CA GLU A 417 -32.43 14.89 43.89
C GLU A 417 -31.25 15.76 44.31
N ILE A 418 -31.45 17.09 44.32
CA ILE A 418 -30.47 18.09 44.69
C ILE A 418 -30.99 18.83 45.94
N ASP A 419 -30.23 18.83 47.03
CA ASP A 419 -30.59 19.57 48.24
C ASP A 419 -30.14 21.04 48.13
N VAL A 420 -31.07 21.89 47.69
CA VAL A 420 -30.82 23.31 47.48
C VAL A 420 -30.79 24.07 48.80
N ALA A 421 -31.58 23.65 49.79
CA ALA A 421 -31.61 24.28 51.11
C ALA A 421 -30.32 24.06 51.90
N ALA A 422 -29.60 22.95 51.66
CA ALA A 422 -28.28 22.73 52.26
C ALA A 422 -27.25 23.82 51.94
N ASP A 423 -27.34 24.45 50.76
CA ASP A 423 -26.48 25.57 50.37
C ASP A 423 -26.91 26.91 50.96
N HIS A 424 -28.15 27.00 51.44
CA HIS A 424 -28.78 28.21 51.97
C HIS A 424 -29.52 27.91 53.28
N PRO A 425 -28.80 27.53 54.37
CA PRO A 425 -29.42 27.08 55.62
C PRO A 425 -30.28 28.14 56.33
N GLU A 426 -30.13 29.40 55.94
CA GLU A 426 -30.95 30.52 56.43
C GLU A 426 -32.27 30.71 55.68
N GLY A 427 -32.47 30.01 54.56
CA GLY A 427 -33.67 30.11 53.73
C GLY A 427 -34.75 29.14 54.16
N ASP A 428 -36.01 29.51 53.90
CA ASP A 428 -37.17 28.68 54.18
C ASP A 428 -37.23 27.56 53.12
N PRO A 429 -37.06 26.26 53.46
CA PRO A 429 -36.94 25.19 52.46
C PRO A 429 -38.16 25.05 51.54
N ALA A 430 -39.37 25.35 52.05
CA ALA A 430 -40.61 25.32 51.27
C ALA A 430 -40.76 26.50 50.28
N SER A 431 -39.92 27.53 50.41
CA SER A 431 -40.03 28.78 49.65
C SER A 431 -39.33 28.74 48.29
N ILE A 432 -38.58 27.68 47.98
CA ILE A 432 -37.85 27.57 46.70
C ILE A 432 -38.82 27.67 45.53
N ARG A 433 -38.49 28.51 44.55
CA ARG A 433 -39.20 28.67 43.28
C ARG A 433 -38.25 28.54 42.11
N LEU A 434 -38.66 27.80 41.08
CA LEU A 434 -37.91 27.67 39.83
C LEU A 434 -38.21 28.87 38.92
N ALA A 435 -37.18 29.40 38.27
CA ALA A 435 -37.36 30.38 37.20
C ALA A 435 -38.06 29.71 36.01
N ASP A 436 -38.92 30.46 35.31
CA ASP A 436 -39.73 29.99 34.17
C ASP A 436 -40.54 28.72 34.46
N ALA A 437 -41.08 28.61 35.69
CA ALA A 437 -41.90 27.47 36.08
C ALA A 437 -43.10 27.28 35.14
N SER A 438 -43.42 26.01 34.85
CA SER A 438 -44.54 25.60 34.02
C SER A 438 -45.89 25.73 34.73
N GLU A 439 -45.87 25.79 36.07
CA GLU A 439 -47.06 25.88 36.93
C GLU A 439 -47.05 27.18 37.75
N ALA A 440 -48.24 27.68 38.08
CA ALA A 440 -48.43 28.96 38.77
C ALA A 440 -47.90 28.97 40.21
N ASP A 441 -47.68 27.79 40.80
CA ASP A 441 -47.08 27.65 42.13
C ASP A 441 -45.56 27.91 42.13
N GLY A 442 -44.94 27.98 40.95
CA GLY A 442 -43.52 28.18 40.74
C GLY A 442 -42.64 26.99 41.13
N ARG A 443 -43.21 25.79 41.34
CA ARG A 443 -42.49 24.62 41.87
C ARG A 443 -42.09 23.59 40.82
N THR A 444 -42.72 23.60 39.65
CA THR A 444 -42.47 22.63 38.58
C THR A 444 -42.01 23.33 37.31
N ARG A 445 -40.98 22.81 36.64
CA ARG A 445 -40.51 23.27 35.33
C ARG A 445 -40.27 22.08 34.41
N ALA A 446 -41.16 21.86 33.44
CA ALA A 446 -41.00 20.87 32.39
C ALA A 446 -40.38 21.53 31.14
N ILE A 447 -39.29 20.93 30.63
CA ILE A 447 -38.58 21.40 29.45
C ILE A 447 -38.71 20.29 28.38
N PRO A 448 -39.44 20.52 27.27
CA PRO A 448 -39.64 19.52 26.23
C PRO A 448 -38.32 18.96 25.68
N GLY A 449 -38.20 17.63 25.63
CA GLY A 449 -37.00 16.92 25.14
C GLY A 449 -35.80 16.93 26.09
N VAL A 450 -35.92 17.54 27.28
CA VAL A 450 -34.87 17.59 28.30
C VAL A 450 -35.30 16.86 29.58
N GLY A 451 -36.46 17.21 30.13
CA GLY A 451 -36.97 16.59 31.35
C GLY A 451 -37.73 17.56 32.25
N THR A 452 -38.05 17.11 33.46
CA THR A 452 -38.87 17.85 34.42
C THR A 452 -38.12 18.11 35.72
N TRP A 453 -38.07 19.37 36.13
CA TRP A 453 -37.60 19.82 37.43
C TRP A 453 -38.77 20.02 38.39
N ALA A 454 -38.65 19.61 39.65
CA ALA A 454 -39.69 19.82 40.66
C ALA A 454 -39.12 20.12 42.05
N VAL A 455 -39.70 21.08 42.77
CA VAL A 455 -39.36 21.37 44.18
C VAL A 455 -40.09 20.40 45.09
N ALA A 456 -39.35 19.46 45.68
CA ALA A 456 -39.83 18.47 46.64
C ALA A 456 -39.88 19.03 48.08
N ASP A 457 -40.38 18.22 49.02
CA ASP A 457 -40.41 18.57 50.44
C ASP A 457 -38.98 18.67 51.02
N GLY A 458 -38.82 19.51 52.06
CA GLY A 458 -37.56 19.64 52.77
C GLY A 458 -36.47 20.45 52.03
N GLY A 459 -36.82 21.21 50.98
CA GLY A 459 -35.87 22.11 50.31
C GLY A 459 -35.07 21.49 49.18
N LYS A 460 -35.54 20.35 48.66
CA LYS A 460 -34.88 19.60 47.59
C LYS A 460 -35.50 19.93 46.24
N VAL A 461 -34.70 19.90 45.19
CA VAL A 461 -35.14 20.01 43.80
C VAL A 461 -34.80 18.71 43.09
N THR A 462 -35.79 18.06 42.49
CA THR A 462 -35.58 16.87 41.69
C THR A 462 -35.50 17.21 40.21
N PHE A 463 -34.73 16.42 39.46
CA PHE A 463 -34.75 16.41 38.00
C PHE A 463 -34.99 14.99 37.50
N LYS A 464 -36.03 14.83 36.69
CA LYS A 464 -36.35 13.59 35.97
C LYS A 464 -36.06 13.80 34.48
N PRO A 465 -35.07 13.12 33.90
CA PRO A 465 -34.72 13.32 32.50
C PRO A 465 -35.81 12.76 31.57
N ASP A 466 -35.95 13.37 30.39
CA ASP A 466 -36.64 12.75 29.26
C ASP A 466 -35.77 11.56 28.77
N PRO A 467 -36.31 10.34 28.59
CA PRO A 467 -35.54 9.21 28.09
C PRO A 467 -34.87 9.43 26.73
N ALA A 468 -35.35 10.39 25.94
CA ALA A 468 -34.76 10.80 24.66
C ALA A 468 -33.76 11.97 24.78
N PHE A 469 -33.46 12.44 26.00
CA PHE A 469 -32.53 13.55 26.20
C PHE A 469 -31.11 13.15 25.78
N ALA A 470 -30.53 13.94 24.87
CA ALA A 470 -29.18 13.73 24.32
C ALA A 470 -28.30 14.98 24.45
N GLY A 471 -28.69 15.95 25.28
CA GLY A 471 -27.90 17.16 25.52
C GLY A 471 -26.78 16.92 26.54
N PRO A 472 -25.74 17.78 26.57
CA PRO A 472 -24.60 17.61 27.46
C PRO A 472 -24.89 17.96 28.93
N GLU A 473 -25.90 18.80 29.18
CA GLU A 473 -26.35 19.16 30.53
C GLU A 473 -27.82 19.58 30.53
N ALA A 474 -28.48 19.36 31.67
CA ALA A 474 -29.77 19.97 32.01
C ALA A 474 -29.54 21.06 33.05
N LYS A 475 -30.20 22.21 32.87
CA LYS A 475 -30.04 23.37 33.76
C LYS A 475 -31.39 23.93 34.20
N ALA A 476 -31.49 24.34 35.46
CA ALA A 476 -32.61 25.12 35.98
C ALA A 476 -32.11 26.20 36.95
N SER A 477 -32.72 27.37 36.93
CA SER A 477 -32.44 28.43 37.90
C SER A 477 -33.52 28.43 38.99
N TYR A 478 -33.15 28.75 40.21
CA TYR A 478 -34.06 28.84 41.35
C TYR A 478 -33.85 30.12 42.15
N THR A 479 -34.84 30.46 42.98
CA THR A 479 -34.73 31.46 44.05
C THR A 479 -35.27 30.86 45.34
N ILE A 480 -34.52 30.98 46.43
CA ILE A 480 -34.94 30.64 47.79
C ILE A 480 -35.21 31.93 48.56
N PHE A 481 -36.22 31.93 49.43
CA PHE A 481 -36.68 33.09 50.17
C PHE A 481 -36.51 32.88 51.68
N LYS A 482 -36.47 33.98 52.41
CA LYS A 482 -36.54 34.02 53.88
C LYS A 482 -37.57 35.09 54.24
N GLU A 483 -38.63 34.72 54.94
CA GLU A 483 -39.72 35.65 55.32
C GLU A 483 -40.25 36.45 54.09
N ASP A 484 -40.55 35.74 53.00
CA ASP A 484 -41.05 36.29 51.72
C ASP A 484 -40.12 37.26 50.98
N LYS A 485 -38.87 37.43 51.42
CA LYS A 485 -37.84 38.18 50.68
C LYS A 485 -36.88 37.23 49.96
N PRO A 486 -36.51 37.50 48.70
CA PRO A 486 -35.49 36.71 48.01
C PRO A 486 -34.21 36.69 48.84
N LEU A 487 -33.81 35.51 49.29
CA LEU A 487 -32.58 35.31 50.05
C LEU A 487 -31.41 35.12 49.08
N ALA A 488 -31.56 34.21 48.13
CA ALA A 488 -30.55 33.90 47.13
C ALA A 488 -31.19 33.32 45.86
N SER A 489 -30.54 33.53 44.72
CA SER A 489 -30.84 32.84 43.48
C SER A 489 -29.61 32.08 43.02
N GLY A 490 -29.83 30.95 42.34
CA GLY A 490 -28.75 30.08 41.88
C GLY A 490 -29.16 29.26 40.67
N ASP A 491 -28.18 28.60 40.08
CA ASP A 491 -28.35 27.66 38.97
C ASP A 491 -28.03 26.24 39.44
N ILE A 492 -28.91 25.30 39.10
CA ILE A 492 -28.68 23.86 39.24
C ILE A 492 -28.28 23.34 37.87
N ARG A 493 -27.14 22.65 37.82
CA ARG A 493 -26.64 21.96 36.63
C ARG A 493 -26.61 20.46 36.90
N VAL A 494 -27.22 19.68 36.02
CA VAL A 494 -27.09 18.22 35.99
C VAL A 494 -26.39 17.85 34.69
N LEU A 495 -25.17 17.34 34.79
CA LEU A 495 -24.38 16.98 33.61
C LEU A 495 -24.68 15.56 33.16
N VAL A 496 -24.53 15.33 31.86
CA VAL A 496 -24.52 13.97 31.30
C VAL A 496 -23.09 13.46 31.29
N ASP A 497 -22.87 12.35 31.98
CA ASP A 497 -21.57 11.68 32.00
C ASP A 497 -21.16 11.25 30.59
N GLY A 498 -19.89 11.41 30.23
CA GLY A 498 -19.39 11.11 28.89
C GLY A 498 -19.69 12.15 27.79
N ALA A 499 -20.38 13.25 28.11
CA ALA A 499 -20.77 14.24 27.08
C ALA A 499 -19.68 15.29 26.76
N SER A 500 -18.67 15.43 27.62
CA SER A 500 -17.58 16.37 27.41
C SER A 500 -16.60 15.89 26.32
N PRO A 501 -16.04 16.80 25.50
CA PRO A 501 -15.04 16.42 24.50
C PRO A 501 -13.71 16.02 25.15
N VAL A 502 -13.23 14.83 24.79
CA VAL A 502 -11.90 14.33 25.17
C VAL A 502 -10.82 15.06 24.39
N ARG A 503 -9.73 15.41 25.07
CA ARG A 503 -8.49 15.94 24.51
C ARG A 503 -7.34 15.02 24.86
N GLN A 504 -6.29 15.02 24.04
CA GLN A 504 -5.06 14.27 24.29
C GLN A 504 -3.92 15.25 24.58
N GLU A 505 -3.20 14.97 25.65
CA GLU A 505 -1.98 15.65 26.10
C GLU A 505 -0.80 14.67 25.96
N GLY A 506 0.36 15.19 25.57
CA GLY A 506 1.57 14.39 25.34
C GLY A 506 2.08 14.43 23.89
N PRO A 507 3.22 13.79 23.62
CA PRO A 507 3.86 13.84 22.32
C PRO A 507 3.09 12.99 21.28
N SER A 508 2.65 13.63 20.19
CA SER A 508 2.05 12.88 19.06
C SER A 508 3.13 12.09 18.31
N PRO A 509 2.79 11.00 17.59
CA PRO A 509 3.76 10.24 16.79
C PRO A 509 4.53 11.11 15.78
N GLU A 510 3.92 12.15 15.23
CA GLU A 510 4.57 13.12 14.34
C GLU A 510 5.58 13.99 15.07
N THR A 511 5.27 14.36 16.32
CA THR A 511 6.17 15.13 17.19
C THR A 511 7.37 14.27 17.59
N ILE A 512 7.13 13.01 17.97
CA ILE A 512 8.18 12.03 18.28
C ILE A 512 9.11 11.87 17.08
N ASP A 513 8.56 11.59 15.90
CA ASP A 513 9.33 11.42 14.66
C ASP A 513 10.17 12.67 14.34
N LYS A 514 9.57 13.87 14.39
CA LYS A 514 10.26 15.13 14.11
C LYS A 514 11.42 15.36 15.07
N THR A 515 11.20 15.14 16.38
CA THR A 515 12.22 15.33 17.41
C THR A 515 13.36 14.32 17.24
N LEU A 516 13.03 13.04 17.07
CA LEU A 516 14.03 11.98 16.87
C LEU A 516 14.89 12.21 15.63
N ARG A 517 14.30 12.64 14.51
CA ARG A 517 15.07 12.99 13.30
C ARG A 517 16.02 14.15 13.53
N ALA A 518 15.59 15.17 14.28
CA ALA A 518 16.39 16.35 14.51
C ALA A 518 17.56 16.07 15.47
N LEU A 519 17.35 15.20 16.45
CA LEU A 519 18.26 15.04 17.59
C LEU A 519 19.08 13.74 17.56
N VAL A 520 18.60 12.69 16.91
CA VAL A 520 19.19 11.34 17.03
C VAL A 520 19.58 10.76 15.66
N PRO A 521 20.87 10.83 15.26
CA PRO A 521 21.33 10.31 13.97
C PRO A 521 21.05 8.82 13.72
N LEU A 522 21.03 8.00 14.78
CA LEU A 522 20.68 6.58 14.68
C LEU A 522 19.23 6.40 14.18
N TYR A 523 18.31 7.27 14.59
CA TYR A 523 16.93 7.22 14.11
C TYR A 523 16.85 7.43 12.59
N GLY A 524 17.58 8.43 12.08
CA GLY A 524 17.72 8.63 10.63
C GLY A 524 18.30 7.39 9.92
N THR A 525 19.29 6.75 10.52
CA THR A 525 19.88 5.50 10.00
C THR A 525 18.86 4.36 9.95
N ILE A 526 18.01 4.21 10.98
CA ILE A 526 16.93 3.21 11.00
C ILE A 526 15.97 3.46 9.84
N MET A 527 15.53 4.71 9.64
CA MET A 527 14.60 5.06 8.56
C MET A 527 15.21 4.84 7.17
N GLU A 528 16.49 5.19 6.98
CA GLU A 528 17.21 4.89 5.75
C GLU A 528 17.38 3.39 5.51
N THR A 529 17.49 2.58 6.57
CA THR A 529 17.63 1.12 6.47
C THR A 529 16.33 0.48 5.99
N MET A 530 15.17 0.97 6.45
CA MET A 530 13.86 0.61 5.88
C MET A 530 13.78 0.99 4.39
N ALA A 531 14.13 2.23 4.06
CA ALA A 531 14.10 2.70 2.68
C ALA A 531 14.99 1.86 1.76
N LYS A 532 16.20 1.52 2.18
CA LYS A 532 17.11 0.64 1.41
C LYS A 532 16.50 -0.74 1.16
N ARG A 533 15.79 -1.30 2.14
CA ARG A 533 15.10 -2.58 1.98
C ARG A 533 13.97 -2.48 0.95
N GLU A 534 13.08 -1.50 1.10
CA GLU A 534 11.94 -1.30 0.18
C GLU A 534 12.38 -0.90 -1.23
N ASN A 535 13.57 -0.34 -1.38
CA ASN A 535 14.17 0.00 -2.65
C ASN A 535 14.83 -1.18 -3.37
N CYS A 536 14.94 -2.36 -2.75
CA CYS A 536 15.45 -3.55 -3.43
C CYS A 536 14.33 -4.20 -4.24
N LEU A 537 14.26 -3.88 -5.52
CA LEU A 537 13.14 -4.21 -6.40
C LEU A 537 13.54 -5.19 -7.50
N PRO A 538 12.64 -6.14 -7.84
CA PRO A 538 12.78 -6.91 -9.07
C PRO A 538 12.76 -6.01 -10.32
N PRO A 539 13.54 -6.33 -11.38
CA PRO A 539 13.71 -5.47 -12.54
C PRO A 539 12.53 -5.44 -13.52
N GLY A 540 11.61 -6.40 -13.46
CA GLY A 540 10.61 -6.65 -14.50
C GLY A 540 9.74 -5.45 -14.87
N ALA A 541 9.31 -4.66 -13.89
CA ALA A 541 8.52 -3.45 -14.15
C ALA A 541 9.35 -2.31 -14.76
N GLY A 542 10.60 -2.14 -14.32
CA GLY A 542 11.55 -1.23 -14.97
C GLY A 542 11.80 -1.63 -16.42
N MET A 543 11.96 -2.92 -16.68
CA MET A 543 12.13 -3.46 -18.04
C MET A 543 10.91 -3.27 -18.93
N ALA A 544 9.69 -3.42 -18.41
CA ALA A 544 8.48 -3.08 -19.15
C ALA A 544 8.48 -1.59 -19.56
N GLY A 545 9.00 -0.71 -18.70
CA GLY A 545 9.18 0.71 -19.01
C GLY A 545 10.17 0.91 -20.16
N ILE A 546 11.35 0.26 -20.07
CA ILE A 546 12.37 0.30 -21.13
C ILE A 546 11.84 -0.23 -22.46
N TYR A 547 11.06 -1.31 -22.45
CA TYR A 547 10.41 -1.84 -23.65
C TYR A 547 9.47 -0.80 -24.25
N THR A 548 8.60 -0.20 -23.43
CA THR A 548 7.70 0.86 -23.88
C THR A 548 8.46 2.05 -24.46
N MET A 549 9.55 2.48 -23.81
CA MET A 549 10.39 3.59 -24.28
C MET A 549 11.04 3.27 -25.63
N VAL A 550 11.68 2.10 -25.76
CA VAL A 550 12.40 1.68 -26.97
C VAL A 550 11.42 1.49 -28.13
N ASP A 551 10.29 0.85 -27.88
CA ASP A 551 9.27 0.63 -28.91
C ASP A 551 8.72 1.96 -29.46
N ASN A 552 8.40 2.91 -28.57
CA ASN A 552 7.85 4.20 -28.97
C ASN A 552 8.88 5.09 -29.70
N SER A 553 10.17 4.93 -29.41
CA SER A 553 11.23 5.79 -29.97
C SER A 553 11.93 5.18 -31.19
N ARG A 554 12.02 3.85 -31.27
CA ARG A 554 12.85 3.13 -32.25
C ARG A 554 12.16 1.94 -32.91
N GLY A 555 10.92 1.63 -32.50
CA GLY A 555 10.16 0.49 -32.98
C GLY A 555 10.50 -0.82 -32.25
N VAL A 556 9.54 -1.74 -32.23
CA VAL A 556 9.60 -3.04 -31.54
C VAL A 556 10.73 -3.96 -32.04
N TRP A 557 11.23 -3.70 -33.25
CA TRP A 557 12.36 -4.42 -33.86
C TRP A 557 13.72 -4.02 -33.29
N LYS A 558 13.81 -2.95 -32.49
CA LYS A 558 15.04 -2.63 -31.76
C LYS A 558 15.12 -3.45 -30.46
N ALA A 559 16.23 -4.14 -30.27
CA ALA A 559 16.54 -4.82 -28.99
C ALA A 559 16.48 -3.83 -27.79
N PRO A 560 15.73 -4.14 -26.73
CA PRO A 560 15.62 -3.30 -25.53
C PRO A 560 16.81 -3.50 -24.56
N ALA A 561 18.02 -3.38 -25.11
CA ALA A 561 19.29 -3.50 -24.39
C ALA A 561 20.24 -2.38 -24.83
N ASN A 562 21.31 -2.19 -24.05
CA ASN A 562 22.18 -1.03 -24.07
C ASN A 562 21.39 0.27 -23.78
N VAL A 563 20.59 0.24 -22.71
CA VAL A 563 19.77 1.36 -22.25
C VAL A 563 19.96 1.50 -20.74
N SER A 564 20.16 2.73 -20.27
CA SER A 564 20.30 3.04 -18.84
C SER A 564 18.95 2.97 -18.12
N LEU A 565 18.98 2.50 -16.88
CA LEU A 565 17.81 2.50 -16.00
C LEU A 565 17.77 3.77 -15.14
N ASN A 566 16.62 4.45 -15.14
CA ASN A 566 16.32 5.59 -14.28
C ASN A 566 15.88 5.14 -12.89
N SER A 567 16.21 5.95 -11.88
CA SER A 567 15.93 5.68 -10.45
C SER A 567 16.52 4.37 -9.93
N VAL A 568 17.59 3.91 -10.56
CA VAL A 568 18.41 2.78 -10.14
C VAL A 568 19.75 3.31 -9.70
N VAL A 569 20.13 3.01 -8.46
CA VAL A 569 21.43 3.36 -7.90
C VAL A 569 22.48 2.37 -8.42
N ALA A 570 22.19 1.07 -8.32
CA ALA A 570 23.04 0.00 -8.81
C ALA A 570 22.25 -1.32 -8.95
N PRO A 571 22.77 -2.31 -9.70
CA PRO A 571 22.33 -3.69 -9.54
C PRO A 571 22.68 -4.18 -8.13
N ARG A 572 21.79 -5.00 -7.54
CA ARG A 572 21.98 -5.51 -6.18
C ARG A 572 23.23 -6.38 -6.05
N VAL A 573 23.55 -7.10 -7.12
CA VAL A 573 24.74 -7.92 -7.23
C VAL A 573 25.51 -7.50 -8.47
N ASN A 574 26.81 -7.29 -8.32
CA ASN A 574 27.67 -7.03 -9.47
C ASN A 574 28.01 -8.36 -10.16
N ILE A 575 27.79 -8.40 -11.47
CA ILE A 575 28.05 -9.59 -12.30
C ILE A 575 29.34 -9.35 -13.10
N ASN A 576 30.29 -10.29 -12.99
CA ASN A 576 31.51 -10.27 -13.78
C ASN A 576 31.31 -10.90 -15.18
N HIS A 577 32.37 -10.99 -15.99
CA HIS A 577 32.27 -11.50 -17.37
C HIS A 577 31.91 -12.99 -17.42
N GLU A 578 32.56 -13.83 -16.60
CA GLU A 578 32.32 -15.29 -16.55
C GLU A 578 30.89 -15.60 -16.08
N GLU A 579 30.43 -14.89 -15.05
CA GLU A 579 29.06 -15.02 -14.55
C GLU A 579 28.02 -14.60 -15.59
N GLN A 580 28.35 -13.61 -16.43
CA GLN A 580 27.47 -13.18 -17.52
C GLN A 580 27.44 -14.20 -18.68
N GLU A 581 28.57 -14.86 -18.98
CA GLU A 581 28.64 -15.86 -20.04
C GLU A 581 27.62 -16.98 -19.80
N ASP A 582 27.59 -17.52 -18.58
CA ASP A 582 26.62 -18.56 -18.20
C ASP A 582 25.18 -18.05 -18.20
N LEU A 583 24.93 -16.77 -17.87
CA LEU A 583 23.59 -16.17 -17.98
C LEU A 583 23.09 -16.12 -19.43
N ASN A 584 23.97 -15.75 -20.35
CA ASN A 584 23.63 -15.61 -21.76
C ASN A 584 23.49 -16.96 -22.48
N VAL A 585 24.43 -17.90 -22.30
CA VAL A 585 24.40 -19.24 -22.92
C VAL A 585 24.54 -20.29 -21.84
N SER A 586 23.55 -21.17 -21.72
CA SER A 586 23.61 -22.31 -20.82
C SER A 586 23.31 -23.62 -21.55
N THR A 587 23.77 -24.73 -20.98
CA THR A 587 23.46 -26.08 -21.48
C THR A 587 21.96 -26.40 -21.47
N THR A 588 21.19 -25.72 -20.61
CA THR A 588 19.73 -25.86 -20.52
C THR A 588 18.97 -24.98 -21.53
N GLY A 589 19.66 -24.06 -22.21
CA GLY A 589 19.09 -23.15 -23.21
C GLY A 589 18.22 -22.01 -22.68
N LYS A 590 18.15 -21.85 -21.36
CA LYS A 590 17.32 -20.86 -20.66
C LYS A 590 18.11 -19.59 -20.34
N SER A 591 18.25 -18.71 -21.32
CA SER A 591 19.00 -17.46 -21.17
C SER A 591 18.35 -16.50 -20.18
N ILE A 592 19.19 -15.74 -19.47
CA ILE A 592 18.80 -14.70 -18.54
C ILE A 592 19.56 -13.42 -18.91
N ASN A 593 18.87 -12.30 -18.96
CA ASN A 593 19.45 -11.03 -19.38
C ASN A 593 20.10 -10.31 -18.19
N ALA A 594 21.38 -9.98 -18.33
CA ALA A 594 22.13 -9.29 -17.29
C ALA A 594 21.82 -7.78 -17.25
N ILE A 595 21.82 -7.21 -16.05
CA ILE A 595 21.85 -5.76 -15.80
C ILE A 595 23.16 -5.45 -15.09
N ARG A 596 23.95 -4.51 -15.63
CA ARG A 596 25.35 -4.29 -15.19
C ARG A 596 25.70 -2.81 -15.07
N PRO A 597 26.59 -2.45 -14.12
CA PRO A 597 27.13 -1.11 -14.05
C PRO A 597 28.31 -0.96 -15.02
N PHE A 598 28.38 0.19 -15.69
CA PHE A 598 29.46 0.59 -16.58
C PHE A 598 29.99 1.96 -16.16
N VAL A 599 31.32 2.08 -16.07
CA VAL A 599 31.97 3.32 -15.66
C VAL A 599 31.69 4.40 -16.71
N GLY A 600 31.08 5.50 -16.29
CA GLY A 600 30.70 6.62 -17.17
C GLY A 600 29.35 6.50 -17.88
N GLU A 601 28.75 5.29 -17.90
CA GLU A 601 27.45 5.04 -18.58
C GLU A 601 26.33 4.65 -17.60
N GLY A 602 26.66 4.38 -16.33
CA GLY A 602 25.70 4.03 -15.29
C GLY A 602 25.28 2.56 -15.36
N THR A 603 24.07 2.26 -14.88
CA THR A 603 23.52 0.90 -14.88
C THR A 603 22.76 0.63 -16.18
N LEU A 604 23.25 -0.30 -16.99
CA LEU A 604 22.69 -0.64 -18.30
C LEU A 604 22.03 -2.01 -18.30
N VAL A 605 20.93 -2.13 -19.05
CA VAL A 605 20.39 -3.42 -19.49
C VAL A 605 21.33 -4.00 -20.54
N TRP A 606 21.87 -5.20 -20.29
CA TRP A 606 22.96 -5.79 -21.07
C TRP A 606 22.64 -7.18 -21.64
N GLY A 607 21.37 -7.42 -21.95
CA GLY A 607 20.89 -8.63 -22.62
C GLY A 607 19.54 -8.41 -23.29
N ALA A 608 19.31 -9.09 -24.42
CA ALA A 608 18.06 -9.02 -25.18
C ALA A 608 17.57 -10.39 -25.68
N ARG A 609 17.89 -11.46 -24.94
CA ARG A 609 17.47 -12.83 -25.25
C ARG A 609 16.13 -13.19 -24.60
N THR A 610 15.33 -14.01 -25.29
CA THR A 610 14.19 -14.70 -24.69
C THR A 610 14.70 -15.83 -23.79
N LEU A 611 13.81 -16.51 -23.07
CA LEU A 611 14.19 -17.73 -22.34
C LEU A 611 14.52 -18.88 -23.31
N ASP A 612 14.13 -18.82 -24.59
CA ASP A 612 14.53 -19.80 -25.61
C ASP A 612 15.84 -19.37 -26.31
N GLY A 613 16.88 -19.19 -25.51
CA GLY A 613 18.11 -18.53 -25.94
C GLY A 613 18.99 -19.35 -26.89
N ASN A 614 18.87 -20.67 -26.85
CA ASN A 614 19.62 -21.55 -27.77
C ASN A 614 18.95 -21.67 -29.15
N SER A 615 17.70 -21.24 -29.31
CA SER A 615 17.01 -21.20 -30.59
C SER A 615 17.78 -20.35 -31.60
N LEU A 616 17.70 -20.72 -32.89
CA LEU A 616 18.22 -19.88 -33.98
C LEU A 616 17.16 -18.93 -34.54
N ASP A 617 15.88 -19.22 -34.27
CA ASP A 617 14.75 -18.46 -34.78
C ASP A 617 14.27 -17.44 -33.75
N TRP A 618 14.24 -17.84 -32.49
CA TRP A 618 13.47 -17.15 -31.44
C TRP A 618 14.29 -16.67 -30.25
N ARG A 619 15.62 -16.66 -30.43
CA ARG A 619 16.59 -16.23 -29.42
C ARG A 619 16.37 -14.82 -28.89
N TYR A 620 15.93 -13.89 -29.72
CA TYR A 620 15.94 -12.46 -29.38
C TYR A 620 14.55 -11.89 -29.13
N ILE A 621 14.45 -11.06 -28.09
CA ILE A 621 13.22 -10.40 -27.66
C ILE A 621 12.60 -9.57 -28.79
N ASN A 622 13.40 -8.73 -29.45
CA ASN A 622 12.91 -7.86 -30.53
C ASN A 622 12.42 -8.66 -31.74
N VAL A 623 13.04 -9.81 -32.04
CA VAL A 623 12.60 -10.69 -33.12
C VAL A 623 11.22 -11.27 -32.79
N ARG A 624 11.06 -11.87 -31.61
CA ARG A 624 9.78 -12.42 -31.16
C ARG A 624 8.68 -11.36 -31.14
N ARG A 625 8.94 -10.21 -30.51
CA ARG A 625 7.92 -9.15 -30.34
C ARG A 625 7.55 -8.49 -31.67
N THR A 626 8.48 -8.36 -32.61
CA THR A 626 8.17 -7.90 -33.97
C THR A 626 7.26 -8.89 -34.70
N MET A 627 7.54 -10.19 -34.58
CA MET A 627 6.67 -11.21 -35.17
C MET A 627 5.26 -11.18 -34.58
N ILE A 628 5.14 -11.08 -33.25
CA ILE A 628 3.84 -10.93 -32.57
C ILE A 628 3.07 -9.72 -33.13
N MET A 629 3.73 -8.56 -33.27
CA MET A 629 3.09 -7.36 -33.81
C MET A 629 2.62 -7.55 -35.25
N ILE A 630 3.44 -8.16 -36.11
CA ILE A 630 3.10 -8.40 -37.52
C ILE A 630 1.93 -9.38 -37.63
N GLU A 631 1.99 -10.51 -36.91
CA GLU A 631 0.96 -11.53 -36.88
C GLU A 631 -0.38 -10.95 -36.44
N GLU A 632 -0.39 -10.18 -35.35
CA GLU A 632 -1.60 -9.58 -34.80
C GLU A 632 -2.21 -8.49 -35.69
N SER A 633 -1.36 -7.63 -36.27
CA SER A 633 -1.80 -6.58 -37.19
C SER A 633 -2.47 -7.21 -38.43
N ILE A 634 -1.81 -8.20 -39.05
CA ILE A 634 -2.36 -8.90 -40.21
C ILE A 634 -3.64 -9.66 -39.84
N ARG A 635 -3.66 -10.36 -38.69
CA ARG A 635 -4.83 -11.10 -38.21
C ARG A 635 -6.05 -10.19 -38.05
N LEU A 636 -5.89 -9.03 -37.41
CA LEU A 636 -6.98 -8.08 -37.22
C LEU A 636 -7.49 -7.50 -38.55
N ALA A 637 -6.58 -7.17 -39.47
CA ALA A 637 -6.96 -6.65 -40.78
C ALA A 637 -7.66 -7.71 -41.66
N ALA A 638 -7.20 -8.96 -41.59
CA ALA A 638 -7.79 -10.08 -42.32
C ALA A 638 -9.22 -10.41 -41.88
N LYS A 639 -9.64 -10.04 -40.65
CA LYS A 639 -11.02 -10.25 -40.18
C LYS A 639 -12.08 -9.64 -41.08
N ALA A 640 -11.77 -8.52 -41.74
CA ALA A 640 -12.70 -7.84 -42.65
C ALA A 640 -13.02 -8.66 -43.92
N TYR A 641 -12.29 -9.75 -44.19
CA TYR A 641 -12.51 -10.64 -45.33
C TYR A 641 -13.21 -11.93 -44.96
N VAL A 642 -13.55 -12.13 -43.69
CA VAL A 642 -14.36 -13.27 -43.26
C VAL A 642 -15.75 -13.10 -43.89
N PHE A 643 -16.24 -14.14 -44.56
CA PHE A 643 -17.47 -14.17 -45.35
C PHE A 643 -17.46 -13.38 -46.68
N GLU A 644 -16.32 -12.81 -47.08
CA GLU A 644 -16.17 -12.32 -48.45
C GLU A 644 -16.09 -13.49 -49.45
N PRO A 645 -16.51 -13.31 -50.72
CA PRO A 645 -16.39 -14.35 -51.73
C PRO A 645 -14.95 -14.86 -51.88
N ASN A 646 -14.71 -16.17 -51.73
CA ASN A 646 -13.39 -16.80 -51.85
C ASN A 646 -12.94 -16.87 -53.32
N THR A 647 -12.49 -15.75 -53.87
CA THR A 647 -12.17 -15.57 -55.29
C THR A 647 -10.80 -14.93 -55.50
N ALA A 648 -10.27 -15.03 -56.72
CA ALA A 648 -9.00 -14.40 -57.10
C ALA A 648 -8.93 -12.90 -56.76
N GLN A 649 -10.04 -12.17 -56.87
CA GLN A 649 -10.08 -10.75 -56.53
C GLN A 649 -9.83 -10.52 -55.03
N THR A 650 -10.45 -11.32 -54.17
CA THR A 650 -10.28 -11.28 -52.71
C THR A 650 -8.84 -11.61 -52.33
N TRP A 651 -8.25 -12.63 -52.96
CA TRP A 651 -6.86 -13.04 -52.76
C TRP A 651 -5.86 -11.92 -53.10
N VAL A 652 -6.02 -11.29 -54.27
CA VAL A 652 -5.18 -10.17 -54.70
C VAL A 652 -5.30 -8.99 -53.72
N THR A 653 -6.50 -8.74 -53.22
CA THR A 653 -6.76 -7.64 -52.28
C THR A 653 -6.07 -7.89 -50.93
N ILE A 654 -6.20 -9.10 -50.37
CA ILE A 654 -5.51 -9.49 -49.12
C ILE A 654 -3.99 -9.43 -49.31
N ARG A 655 -3.47 -9.97 -50.42
CA ARG A 655 -2.03 -9.92 -50.71
C ARG A 655 -1.50 -8.49 -50.73
N SER A 656 -2.13 -7.63 -51.52
CA SER A 656 -1.70 -6.24 -51.69
C SER A 656 -1.74 -5.48 -50.37
N MET A 657 -2.76 -5.74 -49.53
CA MET A 657 -2.86 -5.14 -48.20
C MET A 657 -1.67 -5.53 -47.31
N ILE A 658 -1.36 -6.82 -47.24
CA ILE A 658 -0.25 -7.32 -46.41
C ILE A 658 1.09 -6.80 -46.95
N GLU A 659 1.30 -6.84 -48.27
CA GLU A 659 2.52 -6.32 -48.91
C GLU A 659 2.73 -4.83 -48.64
N ASN A 660 1.66 -4.02 -48.72
CA ASN A 660 1.74 -2.59 -48.42
C ASN A 660 2.13 -2.33 -46.95
N PHE A 661 1.58 -3.11 -46.02
CA PHE A 661 1.93 -3.04 -44.61
C PHE A 661 3.39 -3.41 -44.35
N LEU A 662 3.83 -4.57 -44.85
CA LEU A 662 5.21 -5.03 -44.68
C LEU A 662 6.21 -4.11 -45.38
N THR A 663 5.83 -3.48 -46.48
CA THR A 663 6.62 -2.42 -47.11
C THR A 663 6.81 -1.22 -46.18
N SER A 664 5.77 -0.82 -45.45
CA SER A 664 5.87 0.25 -44.45
C SER A 664 6.81 -0.13 -43.31
N VAL A 665 6.69 -1.36 -42.78
CA VAL A 665 7.58 -1.87 -41.71
C VAL A 665 9.04 -1.95 -42.20
N TRP A 666 9.27 -2.42 -43.42
CA TRP A 666 10.61 -2.45 -44.03
C TRP A 666 11.20 -1.04 -44.20
N LYS A 667 10.43 -0.07 -44.70
CA LYS A 667 10.87 1.33 -44.83
C LYS A 667 11.27 1.96 -43.49
N GLN A 668 10.67 1.50 -42.39
CA GLN A 668 10.99 1.95 -41.03
C GLN A 668 12.18 1.19 -40.42
N GLY A 669 12.75 0.21 -41.13
CA GLY A 669 13.90 -0.58 -40.70
C GLY A 669 13.56 -1.81 -39.86
N GLY A 670 12.29 -2.21 -39.80
CA GLY A 670 11.86 -3.39 -39.04
C GLY A 670 12.20 -4.73 -39.69
N LEU A 671 12.31 -4.73 -41.03
CA LEU A 671 12.68 -5.91 -41.82
C LEU A 671 14.04 -5.70 -42.48
N ALA A 672 14.83 -6.76 -42.55
CA ALA A 672 16.16 -6.78 -43.17
C ALA A 672 16.04 -7.06 -44.68
N GLY A 673 16.82 -6.35 -45.50
CA GLY A 673 16.85 -6.55 -46.95
C GLY A 673 17.13 -5.24 -47.68
N ALA A 674 17.89 -5.30 -48.79
CA ALA A 674 18.21 -4.11 -49.57
C ALA A 674 17.02 -3.63 -50.40
N VAL A 675 16.14 -4.56 -50.78
CA VAL A 675 14.85 -4.31 -51.46
C VAL A 675 13.72 -5.07 -50.76
N PRO A 676 12.43 -4.68 -50.96
CA PRO A 676 11.30 -5.37 -50.30
C PRO A 676 11.26 -6.89 -50.55
N ALA A 677 11.66 -7.34 -51.74
CA ALA A 677 11.66 -8.76 -52.11
C ALA A 677 12.68 -9.61 -51.33
N ASP A 678 13.74 -8.99 -50.79
CA ASP A 678 14.67 -9.66 -49.85
C ASP A 678 14.08 -9.75 -48.45
N ALA A 679 13.18 -8.82 -48.11
CA ALA A 679 12.68 -8.59 -46.77
C ALA A 679 11.41 -9.37 -46.44
N PHE A 680 10.53 -9.57 -47.41
CA PHE A 680 9.30 -10.35 -47.22
C PHE A 680 8.74 -10.92 -48.52
N SER A 681 7.82 -11.89 -48.39
CA SER A 681 7.04 -12.43 -49.50
C SER A 681 5.65 -12.86 -49.01
N VAL A 682 4.62 -12.60 -49.80
CA VAL A 682 3.23 -12.95 -49.48
C VAL A 682 2.66 -13.83 -50.59
N PHE A 683 2.28 -15.05 -50.22
CA PHE A 683 1.71 -16.04 -51.14
C PHE A 683 0.24 -16.25 -50.81
N VAL A 684 -0.62 -16.17 -51.84
CA VAL A 684 -2.05 -16.49 -51.76
C VAL A 684 -2.60 -16.79 -53.15
N GLY A 685 -3.15 -17.98 -53.33
CA GLY A 685 -3.84 -18.36 -54.57
C GLY A 685 -4.02 -19.86 -54.75
N LEU A 686 -4.90 -20.23 -55.70
CA LEU A 686 -5.11 -21.60 -56.12
C LEU A 686 -3.86 -22.17 -56.81
N GLY A 687 -3.39 -23.34 -56.37
CA GLY A 687 -2.15 -23.95 -56.84
C GLY A 687 -0.88 -23.28 -56.29
N GLN A 688 -1.01 -22.30 -55.39
CA GLN A 688 0.10 -21.65 -54.69
C GLN A 688 0.05 -21.97 -53.19
N THR A 689 -1.03 -21.57 -52.51
CA THR A 689 -1.24 -21.84 -51.08
C THR A 689 -2.51 -22.64 -50.81
N MET A 690 -3.41 -22.73 -51.79
CA MET A 690 -4.71 -23.39 -51.69
C MET A 690 -4.90 -24.43 -52.79
N THR A 691 -5.64 -25.48 -52.48
CA THR A 691 -6.15 -26.47 -53.43
C THR A 691 -7.59 -26.14 -53.84
N PRO A 692 -8.16 -26.78 -54.89
CA PRO A 692 -9.58 -26.64 -55.21
C PRO A 692 -10.49 -27.05 -54.04
N GLU A 693 -10.09 -28.06 -53.27
CA GLU A 693 -10.79 -28.53 -52.06
C GLU A 693 -10.87 -27.42 -51.02
N ASP A 694 -9.74 -26.76 -50.71
CA ASP A 694 -9.73 -25.63 -49.76
C ASP A 694 -10.74 -24.55 -50.17
N VAL A 695 -10.85 -24.23 -51.47
CA VAL A 695 -11.82 -23.23 -51.96
C VAL A 695 -13.27 -23.71 -51.77
N LEU A 696 -13.56 -24.97 -52.04
CA LEU A 696 -14.89 -25.57 -51.85
C LEU A 696 -15.28 -25.67 -50.37
N GLU A 697 -14.31 -25.93 -49.49
CA GLU A 697 -14.48 -25.94 -48.04
C GLU A 697 -14.52 -24.52 -47.43
N GLY A 698 -14.34 -23.48 -48.25
CA GLY A 698 -14.35 -22.08 -47.80
C GLY A 698 -13.09 -21.65 -47.04
N ILE A 699 -12.00 -22.39 -47.17
CA ILE A 699 -10.69 -22.12 -46.55
C ILE A 699 -9.87 -21.21 -47.46
N LEU A 700 -9.37 -20.12 -46.90
CA LEU A 700 -8.42 -19.21 -47.54
C LEU A 700 -7.08 -19.25 -46.80
N ARG A 701 -6.01 -19.67 -47.47
CA ARG A 701 -4.67 -19.77 -46.87
C ARG A 701 -3.73 -18.70 -47.42
N VAL A 702 -3.12 -17.94 -46.52
CA VAL A 702 -2.06 -16.96 -46.84
C VAL A 702 -0.78 -17.41 -46.16
N THR A 703 0.33 -17.42 -46.91
CA THR A 703 1.67 -17.66 -46.35
C THR A 703 2.46 -16.37 -46.43
N VAL A 704 2.96 -15.90 -45.29
CA VAL A 704 3.76 -14.68 -45.18
C VAL A 704 5.16 -15.07 -44.70
N LEU A 705 6.18 -14.67 -45.44
CA LEU A 705 7.59 -14.81 -45.06
C LEU A 705 8.14 -13.42 -44.76
N VAL A 706 8.90 -13.28 -43.67
CA VAL A 706 9.56 -12.03 -43.30
C VAL A 706 10.97 -12.28 -42.78
N ALA A 707 11.89 -11.38 -43.10
CA ALA A 707 13.25 -11.34 -42.58
C ALA A 707 13.34 -10.25 -41.51
N VAL A 708 13.19 -10.62 -40.23
CA VAL A 708 13.26 -9.65 -39.13
C VAL A 708 14.71 -9.27 -38.82
N THR A 709 14.95 -8.01 -38.49
CA THR A 709 16.29 -7.53 -38.10
C THR A 709 16.76 -8.18 -36.80
N ARG A 710 18.02 -8.65 -36.80
CA ARG A 710 18.68 -9.27 -35.64
C ARG A 710 19.70 -8.30 -35.03
N PRO A 711 19.87 -8.25 -33.69
CA PRO A 711 20.87 -7.41 -33.06
C PRO A 711 22.29 -7.96 -33.27
N ALA A 712 23.28 -7.06 -33.35
CA ALA A 712 24.69 -7.43 -33.23
C ALA A 712 25.04 -7.54 -31.74
N GLU A 713 25.07 -8.77 -31.22
CA GLU A 713 25.39 -9.07 -29.81
C GLU A 713 26.90 -9.10 -29.55
N PHE A 714 27.69 -9.53 -30.54
CA PHE A 714 29.15 -9.65 -30.45
C PHE A 714 29.81 -8.81 -31.54
N ILE A 715 30.85 -8.06 -31.18
CA ILE A 715 31.69 -7.30 -32.10
C ILE A 715 33.14 -7.75 -31.87
N GLU A 716 33.73 -8.39 -32.88
CA GLU A 716 35.15 -8.77 -32.89
C GLU A 716 35.94 -7.72 -33.68
N ILE A 717 36.98 -7.15 -33.05
CA ILE A 717 37.93 -6.24 -33.71
C ILE A 717 39.29 -6.92 -33.75
N THR A 718 39.68 -7.39 -34.92
CA THR A 718 40.98 -8.04 -35.12
C THR A 718 42.03 -7.01 -35.52
N PHE A 719 43.08 -6.87 -34.71
CA PHE A 719 44.26 -6.07 -35.07
C PHE A 719 45.30 -6.95 -35.76
N GLN A 720 45.75 -6.54 -36.95
CA GLN A 720 46.86 -7.18 -37.65
C GLN A 720 47.91 -6.12 -37.97
N GLN A 721 49.16 -6.38 -37.59
CA GLN A 721 50.27 -5.52 -37.96
C GLN A 721 50.53 -5.68 -39.46
N GLN A 722 50.29 -4.62 -40.23
CA GLN A 722 50.63 -4.59 -41.64
C GLN A 722 52.15 -4.43 -41.79
N MET A 723 52.77 -5.23 -42.65
CA MET A 723 54.17 -4.97 -43.05
C MET A 723 54.27 -3.57 -43.65
N GLN A 724 55.26 -2.82 -43.18
CA GLN A 724 55.55 -1.48 -43.66
C GLN A 724 55.80 -1.53 -45.18
N LYS A 725 54.95 -0.85 -45.96
CA LYS A 725 55.01 -0.85 -47.43
C LYS A 725 56.01 0.18 -48.00
N SER A 726 56.63 0.98 -47.14
CA SER A 726 57.75 1.90 -47.41
C SER A 726 58.38 2.39 -46.12
#